data_AF-A0A9Q9WYZ0-F1
#
_entry.id   AF-A0A9Q9WYZ0-F1
#
_cell.length_a   1.000
_cell.length_b   1.000
_cell.length_c   1.000
_cell.angle_alpha   90.00
_cell.angle_beta   90.00
_cell.angle_gamma   90.00
#
_symmetry.space_group_name_H-M   'P 1'
#
loop_
_entity.id
_entity.type
_entity.pdbx_description
1 polymer ?
#
loop_
_entity_poly.entity_id
_entity_poly.type
_entity_poly.pdbx_seq_one_letter_code
_entity_poly.pdbx_strand_id
1 'polypeptide(L)'
;MMLRLGFAWSTSSNTTKHIAQARLFTGSLLRKDTPYTLYNSRCSGLPQALQFGQKSVLASTGLSWDSFRSSGAVFFSMASGSDGPDTLKSPKHTNRLSKEKSSYLLQHAHNPVDWYPWGQEAFDKAQSEDKPIFLSVGYSTCHWCHVMERESFEDEEIGKILSENFVCIKVDREERPDVDKVYMTFVQATSGGGGWPMSVWLTPDLRPFIGGTYFPPRDSGRRPGLKTVLLRIIEQWQSNRETLKSTGERVLEALRKGTEISASPGETLPSGPDVANRCYQQLAHSYEEEYGGFREAPKFPSPVNLMFLMSFWTVNRTSSEGAEALQMALHTLRMMALGGIHDHVAQGFHRYSTDSSWHVPHFEKMLYDQAQLAVAYITAYQVSGECLFADVARDVLLYVSRDLSDKSGGFYSAEDADPFLRWNPLRRERERCVWTAGEIRELLPDIVEGAAGGATQADIFMHHYGVKEQGNVAPDQDPHGELQGQNVLIVRYSVELTAAHFSISVDRLSELLSDARAKLAEVRKARPPPHLDTKMLASWNGLMLSGFARVGAVLGDKALLERAERAACFLQEHLWDEEGQRILHSCYRGNNMEVEQVASPIAGFLDDYAFVVSGVLDLFEATQRVRWLQWAEGLQLRQDQLFWDSHGSGYFCSDPSDPTVLLALKQDQDGAEPSANSVSAMNLLRLSHLTGRQDWIQRSQELLTAFSDRLIKVPIALPDMVRSVMAQHYTLKQADSS
;
A
#
# COMPACT_ATOMS: atom_id res chain seq x y z
N MET A 1 0.50 33.87 22.11
CA MET A 1 1.87 34.21 22.55
C MET A 1 2.78 33.07 22.08
N MET A 2 2.91 32.86 20.77
CA MET A 2 3.85 33.54 19.85
C MET A 2 5.28 33.57 20.41
N LEU A 3 6.11 32.61 19.98
CA LEU A 3 7.55 32.79 19.86
C LEU A 3 7.94 32.40 18.44
N ARG A 4 7.80 33.37 17.54
CA ARG A 4 8.70 33.52 16.38
C ARG A 4 10.04 34.00 16.94
N LEU A 5 11.13 33.30 16.65
CA LEU A 5 12.51 33.78 16.73
C LEU A 5 13.19 33.13 15.51
N GLY A 6 13.71 33.81 14.49
CA GLY A 6 14.37 35.12 14.43
C GLY A 6 15.89 34.89 14.28
N PHE A 7 16.42 35.02 13.06
CA PHE A 7 17.83 34.82 12.66
C PHE A 7 18.85 35.71 13.41
N ALA A 8 20.10 35.22 13.62
CA ALA A 8 21.38 35.87 13.25
C ALA A 8 22.63 35.18 13.86
N TRP A 9 23.77 35.30 13.17
CA TRP A 9 25.09 34.72 13.43
C TRP A 9 25.86 35.37 14.61
N SER A 10 26.64 34.61 15.38
CA SER A 10 27.98 35.02 15.91
C SER A 10 28.77 33.84 16.50
N THR A 11 30.10 33.91 16.41
CA THR A 11 31.11 32.93 16.84
C THR A 11 31.42 33.00 18.34
N SER A 12 31.54 31.88 19.06
CA SER A 12 32.71 31.57 19.93
C SER A 12 32.55 30.28 20.77
N SER A 13 33.71 29.79 21.21
CA SER A 13 34.15 28.54 21.83
C SER A 13 33.43 27.98 23.08
N ASN A 14 33.41 26.63 23.14
CA ASN A 14 33.50 25.68 24.28
C ASN A 14 32.99 26.11 25.68
N THR A 15 31.99 25.40 26.27
CA THR A 15 32.13 24.30 27.27
C THR A 15 30.76 23.83 27.86
N THR A 16 30.58 22.50 27.99
CA THR A 16 29.74 21.67 28.93
C THR A 16 28.18 21.73 29.05
N LYS A 17 27.57 20.54 28.88
CA LYS A 17 26.34 19.92 29.49
C LYS A 17 24.98 20.65 29.49
N HIS A 18 24.03 20.18 28.66
CA HIS A 18 22.77 19.49 29.03
C HIS A 18 21.90 19.21 27.78
N ILE A 19 20.97 18.27 27.95
CA ILE A 19 20.18 17.47 27.00
C ILE A 19 19.12 18.27 26.19
N ALA A 20 18.80 17.70 25.02
CA ALA A 20 17.60 17.84 24.16
C ALA A 20 17.58 18.95 23.09
N GLN A 21 17.62 18.51 21.83
CA GLN A 21 16.51 18.60 20.86
C GLN A 21 16.95 17.90 19.57
N ALA A 22 16.46 16.67 19.35
CA ALA A 22 16.73 15.91 18.14
C ALA A 22 15.74 16.30 17.04
N ARG A 23 16.26 16.61 15.85
CA ARG A 23 15.50 16.78 14.61
C ARG A 23 15.66 15.50 13.79
N LEU A 24 14.56 15.08 13.17
CA LEU A 24 14.42 13.85 12.37
C LEU A 24 15.52 13.70 11.32
N PHE A 25 15.91 12.45 11.06
CA PHE A 25 16.65 12.07 9.87
C PHE A 25 15.76 12.19 8.63
N THR A 26 15.81 13.33 7.95
CA THR A 26 15.78 13.31 6.49
C THR A 26 17.24 13.34 6.04
N GLY A 27 17.82 12.17 5.80
CA GLY A 27 19.21 12.07 5.35
C GLY A 27 19.41 12.92 4.09
N SER A 28 20.12 14.03 4.21
CA SER A 28 20.67 14.72 3.06
C SER A 28 22.02 14.08 2.75
N LEU A 29 22.09 13.48 1.57
CA LEU A 29 23.31 12.92 1.01
C LEU A 29 24.20 14.08 0.56
N LEU A 30 25.39 14.23 1.13
CA LEU A 30 26.31 15.34 0.84
C LEU A 30 27.64 14.84 0.31
N ARG A 31 28.19 15.55 -0.67
CA ARG A 31 29.47 15.25 -1.31
C ARG A 31 30.63 15.30 -0.30
N LYS A 32 31.66 14.48 -0.48
CA LYS A 32 32.96 14.66 0.20
C LYS A 32 33.66 15.87 -0.44
N ASP A 33 33.83 16.96 0.31
CA ASP A 33 34.51 18.17 -0.18
C ASP A 33 36.04 18.12 -0.03
N THR A 34 36.72 18.61 -1.07
CA THR A 34 38.10 19.11 -1.08
C THR A 34 38.10 20.64 -1.10
N PRO A 35 39.09 21.34 -0.50
CA PRO A 35 38.95 22.76 -0.16
C PRO A 35 39.49 23.68 -1.27
N TYR A 36 38.75 24.74 -1.64
CA TYR A 36 39.35 25.96 -2.21
C TYR A 36 38.60 27.25 -1.85
N THR A 37 39.41 28.31 -1.81
CA THR A 37 39.36 29.67 -1.24
C THR A 37 38.31 30.69 -1.73
N LEU A 38 37.71 31.38 -0.75
CA LEU A 38 37.42 32.83 -0.57
C LEU A 38 37.41 33.80 -1.79
N TYR A 39 36.34 34.60 -1.88
CA TYR A 39 36.43 36.05 -2.20
C TYR A 39 35.29 36.85 -1.53
N ASN A 40 35.66 38.01 -0.99
CA ASN A 40 34.85 38.98 -0.22
C ASN A 40 34.28 40.08 -1.13
N SER A 41 33.08 40.59 -0.85
CA SER A 41 32.76 42.03 -1.03
C SER A 41 31.50 42.45 -0.26
N ARG A 42 31.57 43.67 0.30
CA ARG A 42 30.64 44.34 1.24
C ARG A 42 29.64 45.25 0.53
N CYS A 43 28.53 45.61 1.20
CA CYS A 43 27.90 46.96 1.34
C CYS A 43 26.48 46.78 1.93
N SER A 44 26.21 47.06 3.23
CA SER A 44 25.85 48.34 3.89
C SER A 44 24.48 48.95 3.50
N GLY A 45 23.57 49.08 4.49
CA GLY A 45 22.42 50.02 4.42
C GLY A 45 21.18 49.66 5.24
N LEU A 46 21.13 50.07 6.51
CA LEU A 46 19.93 50.31 7.35
C LEU A 46 19.50 51.81 7.16
N PRO A 47 18.33 52.34 7.62
CA PRO A 47 17.72 52.04 8.94
C PRO A 47 16.18 52.19 9.14
N GLN A 48 15.73 51.76 10.34
CA GLN A 48 14.66 52.32 11.21
C GLN A 48 13.20 52.30 10.70
N ALA A 49 12.15 52.27 11.51
CA ALA A 49 11.82 51.97 12.92
C ALA A 49 10.29 52.22 13.01
N LEU A 50 9.55 51.53 13.89
CA LEU A 50 8.43 52.08 14.69
C LEU A 50 7.77 50.95 15.51
N GLN A 51 7.87 51.09 16.82
CA GLN A 51 7.13 50.35 17.84
C GLN A 51 5.81 51.05 18.14
N PHE A 52 4.77 50.29 18.48
CA PHE A 52 3.75 50.70 19.45
C PHE A 52 3.36 49.50 20.34
N GLY A 53 3.37 49.71 21.66
CA GLY A 53 2.73 48.85 22.67
C GLY A 53 1.20 48.98 22.60
N GLN A 54 0.37 48.26 23.35
CA GLN A 54 0.42 47.82 24.75
C GLN A 54 -0.57 46.66 24.99
N LYS A 55 -0.25 45.80 25.99
CA LYS A 55 -1.08 45.30 27.14
C LYS A 55 -2.61 45.39 27.01
N SER A 56 -3.48 44.49 27.50
CA SER A 56 -3.53 43.29 28.36
C SER A 56 -5.06 43.06 28.59
N VAL A 57 -5.68 41.92 28.94
CA VAL A 57 -5.67 41.21 30.24
C VAL A 57 -7.01 40.40 30.32
N LEU A 58 -6.97 39.16 30.90
CA LEU A 58 -8.03 38.39 31.63
C LEU A 58 -9.36 38.01 30.90
N ALA A 59 -10.07 36.91 31.19
CA ALA A 59 -9.93 35.78 32.10
C ALA A 59 -10.95 34.66 31.76
N SER A 60 -10.57 33.43 32.13
CA SER A 60 -11.35 32.24 32.51
C SER A 60 -12.89 32.20 32.48
N THR A 61 -13.44 31.08 31.99
CA THR A 61 -14.36 30.10 32.65
C THR A 61 -14.73 29.05 31.59
N GLY A 62 -14.66 27.72 31.72
CA GLY A 62 -14.63 26.84 32.89
C GLY A 62 -16.02 26.30 33.23
N LEU A 63 -16.57 25.33 32.46
CA LEU A 63 -17.78 24.58 32.84
C LEU A 63 -17.74 23.13 32.32
N SER A 64 -17.71 22.19 33.27
CA SER A 64 -17.92 20.74 33.13
C SER A 64 -19.40 20.40 33.08
N TRP A 65 -19.78 19.34 32.37
CA TRP A 65 -21.07 18.67 32.56
C TRP A 65 -20.87 17.16 32.54
N ASP A 66 -21.12 16.53 33.69
CA ASP A 66 -21.26 15.09 33.87
C ASP A 66 -22.67 14.80 34.39
N SER A 67 -23.16 13.61 34.05
CA SER A 67 -24.30 12.87 34.61
C SER A 67 -25.72 13.20 34.09
N PHE A 68 -26.31 12.22 33.39
CA PHE A 68 -27.68 11.76 33.67
C PHE A 68 -27.79 10.25 33.43
N ARG A 69 -28.30 9.54 34.45
CA ARG A 69 -28.62 8.11 34.46
C ARG A 69 -30.05 7.85 33.99
N SER A 70 -30.21 6.71 33.32
CA SER A 70 -31.32 5.74 33.29
C SER A 70 -32.75 6.19 33.58
N SER A 71 -33.66 5.86 32.66
CA SER A 71 -35.02 5.38 32.99
C SER A 71 -35.51 4.48 31.85
N GLY A 72 -35.91 3.26 32.19
CA GLY A 72 -36.54 2.30 31.28
C GLY A 72 -38.07 2.38 31.35
N ALA A 73 -38.72 1.97 30.25
CA ALA A 73 -40.12 1.54 30.10
C ALA A 73 -40.43 1.57 28.59
N VAL A 74 -41.25 0.75 27.95
CA VAL A 74 -42.10 -0.40 28.27
C VAL A 74 -42.42 -1.01 26.89
N PHE A 75 -42.48 -2.33 26.81
CA PHE A 75 -42.87 -3.08 25.62
C PHE A 75 -44.33 -2.80 25.24
N PHE A 76 -44.59 -2.45 23.97
CA PHE A 76 -45.90 -2.62 23.35
C PHE A 76 -45.82 -3.72 22.29
N SER A 77 -46.58 -4.79 22.53
CA SER A 77 -46.90 -5.86 21.59
C SER A 77 -48.29 -5.57 21.02
N MET A 78 -48.43 -5.55 19.68
CA MET A 78 -49.64 -5.98 18.96
C MET A 78 -49.29 -6.38 17.50
N ALA A 79 -49.28 -7.70 17.29
CA ALA A 79 -49.81 -8.50 16.19
C ALA A 79 -49.78 -8.01 14.71
N SER A 80 -49.06 -8.83 13.92
CA SER A 80 -49.46 -9.47 12.65
C SER A 80 -49.69 -8.62 11.39
N GLY A 81 -48.60 -8.41 10.66
CA GLY A 81 -48.58 -8.50 9.20
C GLY A 81 -47.47 -9.47 8.84
N SER A 82 -47.85 -10.64 8.33
CA SER A 82 -46.96 -11.75 8.00
C SER A 82 -46.16 -11.48 6.73
N ASP A 83 -44.86 -11.26 6.88
CA ASP A 83 -43.82 -11.69 5.94
C ASP A 83 -42.61 -12.06 6.81
N GLY A 84 -42.37 -13.37 6.95
CA GLY A 84 -41.28 -13.88 7.78
C GLY A 84 -39.92 -13.47 7.22
N PRO A 85 -38.86 -13.40 8.05
CA PRO A 85 -37.51 -13.27 7.54
C PRO A 85 -37.23 -14.49 6.65
N ASP A 86 -36.77 -14.24 5.43
CA ASP A 86 -36.21 -15.27 4.55
C ASP A 86 -35.34 -16.21 5.38
N THR A 87 -35.80 -17.44 5.57
CA THR A 87 -35.01 -18.49 6.21
C THR A 87 -33.80 -18.69 5.33
N LEU A 88 -32.64 -18.20 5.76
CA LEU A 88 -31.33 -18.50 5.18
C LEU A 88 -31.25 -20.02 5.01
N LYS A 89 -31.43 -20.50 3.78
CA LYS A 89 -31.28 -21.92 3.46
C LYS A 89 -29.87 -22.32 3.88
N SER A 90 -29.74 -23.40 4.64
CA SER A 90 -28.43 -23.96 4.96
C SER A 90 -27.64 -24.20 3.66
N PRO A 91 -26.35 -23.85 3.63
CA PRO A 91 -25.55 -23.95 2.41
C PRO A 91 -25.52 -25.41 1.94
N LYS A 92 -25.70 -25.62 0.63
CA LYS A 92 -25.78 -26.96 0.02
C LYS A 92 -24.46 -27.72 0.15
N HIS A 93 -23.34 -27.00 0.10
CA HIS A 93 -21.99 -27.52 0.23
C HIS A 93 -21.27 -26.81 1.37
N THR A 94 -20.34 -27.49 2.03
CA THR A 94 -19.42 -26.88 2.99
C THR A 94 -18.10 -27.64 2.94
N ASN A 95 -17.02 -26.93 2.69
CA ASN A 95 -15.67 -27.48 2.62
C ASN A 95 -14.82 -27.00 3.81
N ARG A 96 -13.52 -27.32 3.77
CA ARG A 96 -12.59 -27.07 4.88
C ARG A 96 -12.33 -25.59 5.13
N LEU A 97 -12.48 -24.74 4.11
CA LEU A 97 -12.25 -23.30 4.24
C LEU A 97 -13.21 -22.62 5.22
N SER A 98 -14.34 -23.26 5.58
CA SER A 98 -15.25 -22.80 6.62
C SER A 98 -14.62 -22.64 8.01
N LYS A 99 -13.41 -23.19 8.22
CA LYS A 99 -12.64 -23.10 9.47
C LYS A 99 -11.56 -22.02 9.44
N GLU A 100 -11.33 -21.40 8.28
CA GLU A 100 -10.30 -20.38 8.10
C GLU A 100 -10.74 -19.03 8.66
N LYS A 101 -9.79 -18.09 8.77
CA LYS A 101 -10.06 -16.70 9.20
C LYS A 101 -9.96 -15.69 8.08
N SER A 102 -9.18 -15.98 7.02
CA SER A 102 -9.11 -15.10 5.85
C SER A 102 -10.49 -14.87 5.25
N SER A 103 -10.82 -13.59 5.03
CA SER A 103 -12.05 -13.18 4.34
C SER A 103 -12.15 -13.82 2.95
N TYR A 104 -11.02 -13.88 2.22
CA TYR A 104 -10.93 -14.54 0.92
C TYR A 104 -11.17 -16.05 1.06
N LEU A 105 -10.53 -16.67 2.05
CA LEU A 105 -10.76 -18.03 2.56
C LEU A 105 -12.23 -18.41 2.59
N LEU A 106 -12.92 -17.70 3.46
CA LEU A 106 -14.29 -17.94 3.87
C LEU A 106 -15.30 -17.70 2.75
N GLN A 107 -15.00 -16.82 1.80
CA GLN A 107 -15.87 -16.59 0.63
C GLN A 107 -16.12 -17.90 -0.14
N HIS A 108 -15.10 -18.75 -0.24
CA HIS A 108 -15.14 -20.01 -1.00
C HIS A 108 -15.61 -21.22 -0.18
N ALA A 109 -15.98 -21.04 1.10
CA ALA A 109 -16.28 -22.12 2.03
C ALA A 109 -17.50 -22.98 1.65
N HIS A 110 -18.38 -22.44 0.80
CA HIS A 110 -19.65 -23.07 0.42
C HIS A 110 -19.76 -23.40 -1.07
N ASN A 111 -18.65 -23.32 -1.81
CA ASN A 111 -18.60 -23.67 -3.21
C ASN A 111 -18.76 -25.20 -3.39
N PRO A 112 -19.29 -25.67 -4.53
CA PRO A 112 -19.33 -27.10 -4.87
C PRO A 112 -17.95 -27.76 -5.02
N VAL A 113 -16.88 -26.97 -5.11
CA VAL A 113 -15.50 -27.46 -5.10
C VAL A 113 -15.09 -27.85 -3.68
N ASP A 114 -14.53 -29.05 -3.49
CA ASP A 114 -13.92 -29.49 -2.21
C ASP A 114 -12.55 -28.81 -2.01
N TRP A 115 -12.60 -27.55 -1.56
CA TRP A 115 -11.40 -26.76 -1.30
C TRP A 115 -10.67 -27.17 -0.01
N TYR A 116 -9.35 -27.18 -0.12
CA TYR A 116 -8.41 -27.28 0.99
C TYR A 116 -7.65 -25.95 1.13
N PRO A 117 -7.33 -25.52 2.37
CA PRO A 117 -6.28 -24.52 2.57
C PRO A 117 -4.91 -25.10 2.17
N TRP A 118 -3.93 -24.24 1.95
CA TRP A 118 -2.55 -24.69 1.74
C TRP A 118 -1.97 -25.32 3.00
N GLY A 119 -1.71 -26.63 2.95
CA GLY A 119 -1.17 -27.36 4.10
C GLY A 119 -1.05 -28.86 3.88
N GLN A 120 -0.46 -29.53 4.89
CA GLN A 120 -0.06 -30.93 4.80
C GLN A 120 -1.22 -31.89 4.48
N GLU A 121 -2.44 -31.61 4.98
CA GLU A 121 -3.62 -32.44 4.68
C GLU A 121 -3.87 -32.55 3.16
N ALA A 122 -3.73 -31.44 2.43
CA ALA A 122 -3.92 -31.42 0.98
C ALA A 122 -2.78 -32.15 0.26
N PHE A 123 -1.54 -31.97 0.73
CA PHE A 123 -0.37 -32.60 0.12
C PHE A 123 -0.37 -34.12 0.31
N ASP A 124 -0.67 -34.60 1.51
CA ASP A 124 -0.79 -36.02 1.81
C ASP A 124 -1.91 -36.67 0.99
N LYS A 125 -3.04 -35.96 0.82
CA LYS A 125 -4.13 -36.42 -0.05
C LYS A 125 -3.69 -36.51 -1.51
N ALA A 126 -3.01 -35.49 -2.03
CA ALA A 126 -2.53 -35.48 -3.41
C ALA A 126 -1.55 -36.63 -3.69
N GLN A 127 -0.66 -36.92 -2.73
CA GLN A 127 0.30 -38.01 -2.82
C GLN A 127 -0.36 -39.39 -2.69
N SER A 128 -1.24 -39.57 -1.70
CA SER A 128 -1.90 -40.86 -1.45
C SER A 128 -2.88 -41.25 -2.55
N GLU A 129 -3.58 -40.29 -3.14
CA GLU A 129 -4.50 -40.52 -4.27
C GLU A 129 -3.83 -40.41 -5.63
N ASP A 130 -2.56 -39.99 -5.70
CA ASP A 130 -1.79 -39.75 -6.92
C ASP A 130 -2.54 -38.86 -7.93
N LYS A 131 -3.13 -37.79 -7.39
CA LYS A 131 -3.93 -36.79 -8.11
C LYS A 131 -3.15 -35.49 -8.27
N PRO A 132 -3.27 -34.82 -9.43
CA PRO A 132 -2.71 -33.49 -9.60
C PRO A 132 -3.43 -32.50 -8.67
N ILE A 133 -2.71 -31.46 -8.26
CA ILE A 133 -3.25 -30.36 -7.47
C ILE A 133 -3.74 -29.27 -8.42
N PHE A 134 -4.92 -28.74 -8.16
CA PHE A 134 -5.39 -27.48 -8.73
C PHE A 134 -5.20 -26.38 -7.69
N LEU A 135 -4.21 -25.53 -7.89
CA LEU A 135 -3.91 -24.39 -7.03
C LEU A 135 -4.57 -23.13 -7.58
N SER A 136 -5.45 -22.52 -6.79
CA SER A 136 -6.07 -21.23 -7.10
C SER A 136 -5.66 -20.19 -6.06
N VAL A 137 -5.01 -19.11 -6.52
CA VAL A 137 -4.48 -18.02 -5.68
C VAL A 137 -5.18 -16.71 -6.00
N GLY A 138 -5.57 -15.96 -4.97
CA GLY A 138 -6.19 -14.64 -5.06
C GLY A 138 -6.21 -13.92 -3.71
N TYR A 139 -7.01 -12.87 -3.58
CA TYR A 139 -7.17 -12.08 -2.34
C TYR A 139 -8.56 -11.45 -2.32
N SER A 140 -8.97 -10.96 -1.16
CA SER A 140 -10.35 -10.55 -0.86
C SER A 140 -10.86 -9.42 -1.75
N THR A 141 -10.04 -8.42 -2.07
CA THR A 141 -10.44 -7.24 -2.86
C THR A 141 -10.28 -7.42 -4.38
N CYS A 142 -9.88 -8.62 -4.83
CA CYS A 142 -9.63 -8.91 -6.23
C CYS A 142 -10.95 -9.11 -7.01
N HIS A 143 -11.36 -8.11 -7.79
CA HIS A 143 -12.57 -8.20 -8.64
C HIS A 143 -12.58 -9.44 -9.56
N TRP A 144 -11.52 -9.71 -10.32
CA TRP A 144 -11.48 -10.87 -11.23
C TRP A 144 -11.52 -12.21 -10.48
N CYS A 145 -11.13 -12.24 -9.22
CA CYS A 145 -11.24 -13.42 -8.37
C CYS A 145 -12.71 -13.70 -8.02
N HIS A 146 -13.50 -12.65 -7.75
CA HIS A 146 -14.96 -12.73 -7.56
C HIS A 146 -15.68 -13.16 -8.84
N VAL A 147 -15.28 -12.62 -10.00
CA VAL A 147 -15.84 -13.03 -11.30
C VAL A 147 -15.59 -14.52 -11.54
N MET A 148 -14.35 -14.99 -11.36
CA MET A 148 -14.01 -16.40 -11.54
C MET A 148 -14.73 -17.32 -10.54
N GLU A 149 -14.92 -16.87 -9.30
CA GLU A 149 -15.73 -17.60 -8.33
C GLU A 149 -17.15 -17.85 -8.85
N ARG A 150 -17.86 -16.77 -9.16
CA ARG A 150 -19.29 -16.81 -9.54
C ARG A 150 -19.50 -17.58 -10.83
N GLU A 151 -18.66 -17.33 -11.82
CA GLU A 151 -18.83 -17.93 -13.15
C GLU A 151 -18.37 -19.39 -13.19
N SER A 152 -17.34 -19.77 -12.41
CA SER A 152 -16.69 -21.07 -12.54
C SER A 152 -16.73 -21.93 -11.29
N PHE A 153 -16.43 -21.38 -10.11
CA PHE A 153 -16.32 -22.19 -8.89
C PHE A 153 -17.65 -22.44 -8.19
N GLU A 154 -18.70 -21.66 -8.47
CA GLU A 154 -20.09 -21.92 -8.05
C GLU A 154 -20.85 -22.86 -9.00
N ASP A 155 -20.34 -23.10 -10.22
CA ASP A 155 -20.93 -24.02 -11.19
C ASP A 155 -20.77 -25.48 -10.72
N GLU A 156 -21.89 -26.20 -10.56
CA GLU A 156 -21.92 -27.58 -10.06
C GLU A 156 -21.22 -28.59 -10.98
N GLU A 157 -21.22 -28.36 -12.30
CA GLU A 157 -20.53 -29.23 -13.25
C GLU A 157 -19.01 -29.06 -13.12
N ILE A 158 -18.53 -27.81 -13.10
CA ILE A 158 -17.10 -27.50 -12.91
C ILE A 158 -16.65 -27.95 -11.52
N GLY A 159 -17.43 -27.68 -10.48
CA GLY A 159 -17.16 -28.09 -9.10
C GLY A 159 -17.00 -29.60 -8.94
N LYS A 160 -17.85 -30.37 -9.63
CA LYS A 160 -17.73 -31.84 -9.68
C LYS A 160 -16.46 -32.30 -10.40
N ILE A 161 -16.17 -31.75 -11.59
CA ILE A 161 -14.96 -32.11 -12.34
C ILE A 161 -13.71 -31.85 -11.50
N LEU A 162 -13.64 -30.69 -10.84
CA LEU A 162 -12.53 -30.31 -9.97
C LEU A 162 -12.38 -31.30 -8.80
N SER A 163 -13.43 -31.49 -8.01
CA SER A 163 -13.37 -32.28 -6.78
C SER A 163 -13.11 -33.77 -7.00
N GLU A 164 -13.58 -34.34 -8.11
CA GLU A 164 -13.36 -35.76 -8.42
C GLU A 164 -11.94 -36.05 -8.91
N ASN A 165 -11.34 -35.11 -9.65
CA ASN A 165 -10.10 -35.36 -10.41
C ASN A 165 -8.85 -34.66 -9.87
N PHE A 166 -9.02 -33.64 -9.03
CA PHE A 166 -7.92 -32.83 -8.51
C PHE A 166 -8.02 -32.70 -6.99
N VAL A 167 -6.88 -32.50 -6.32
CA VAL A 167 -6.87 -31.90 -4.98
C VAL A 167 -6.89 -30.39 -5.15
N CYS A 168 -8.00 -29.77 -4.79
CA CYS A 168 -8.22 -28.34 -5.03
C CYS A 168 -7.75 -27.53 -3.82
N ILE A 169 -6.72 -26.71 -4.01
CA ILE A 169 -6.14 -25.87 -2.96
C ILE A 169 -6.44 -24.41 -3.26
N LYS A 170 -6.99 -23.70 -2.27
CA LYS A 170 -7.26 -22.27 -2.32
C LYS A 170 -6.27 -21.52 -1.44
N VAL A 171 -5.73 -20.42 -1.96
CA VAL A 171 -4.71 -19.62 -1.26
C VAL A 171 -5.05 -18.14 -1.32
N ASP A 172 -5.05 -17.51 -0.15
CA ASP A 172 -4.98 -16.06 -0.02
C ASP A 172 -3.51 -15.62 -0.16
N ARG A 173 -3.19 -14.86 -1.22
CA ARG A 173 -1.83 -14.36 -1.44
C ARG A 173 -1.35 -13.44 -0.33
N GLU A 174 -2.27 -12.80 0.39
CA GLU A 174 -1.93 -11.94 1.52
C GLU A 174 -1.60 -12.73 2.77
N GLU A 175 -2.04 -13.99 2.90
CA GLU A 175 -1.59 -14.88 3.98
C GLU A 175 -0.34 -15.68 3.60
N ARG A 176 -0.21 -16.02 2.30
CA ARG A 176 0.85 -16.85 1.74
C ARG A 176 1.53 -16.19 0.53
N PRO A 177 2.18 -15.03 0.73
CA PRO A 177 2.95 -14.36 -0.32
C PRO A 177 4.14 -15.21 -0.80
N ASP A 178 4.66 -16.10 0.04
CA ASP A 178 5.68 -17.11 -0.30
C ASP A 178 5.21 -18.06 -1.41
N VAL A 179 3.99 -18.61 -1.28
CA VAL A 179 3.38 -19.49 -2.27
C VAL A 179 3.05 -18.71 -3.54
N ASP A 180 2.44 -17.53 -3.39
CA ASP A 180 2.08 -16.66 -4.50
C ASP A 180 3.30 -16.30 -5.38
N LYS A 181 4.40 -15.85 -4.77
CA LYS A 181 5.63 -15.46 -5.48
C LYS A 181 6.17 -16.60 -6.35
N VAL A 182 6.29 -17.82 -5.81
CA VAL A 182 6.80 -18.99 -6.54
C VAL A 182 5.98 -19.30 -7.79
N TYR A 183 4.66 -19.38 -7.63
CA TYR A 183 3.79 -19.79 -8.72
C TYR A 183 3.49 -18.65 -9.70
N MET A 184 3.53 -17.39 -9.26
CA MET A 184 3.46 -16.23 -10.15
C MET A 184 4.69 -16.16 -11.05
N THR A 185 5.89 -16.40 -10.51
CA THR A 185 7.12 -16.49 -11.31
C THR A 185 7.01 -17.58 -12.38
N PHE A 186 6.43 -18.74 -12.04
CA PHE A 186 6.15 -19.80 -13.02
C PHE A 186 5.19 -19.35 -14.13
N VAL A 187 4.07 -18.71 -13.78
CA VAL A 187 3.08 -18.23 -14.78
C VAL A 187 3.69 -17.17 -15.69
N GLN A 188 4.45 -16.23 -15.13
CA GLN A 188 5.14 -15.19 -15.90
C GLN A 188 6.17 -15.77 -16.86
N ALA A 189 6.98 -16.72 -16.41
CA ALA A 189 8.00 -17.37 -17.24
C ALA A 189 7.41 -18.21 -18.38
N THR A 190 6.23 -18.82 -18.18
CA THR A 190 5.62 -19.73 -19.17
C THR A 190 4.63 -19.06 -20.10
N SER A 191 3.93 -18.01 -19.64
CA SER A 191 2.88 -17.33 -20.43
C SER A 191 3.28 -15.94 -20.91
N GLY A 192 4.36 -15.35 -20.39
CA GLY A 192 4.79 -13.98 -20.69
C GLY A 192 3.97 -12.89 -19.98
N GLY A 193 2.95 -13.27 -19.21
CA GLY A 193 2.12 -12.37 -18.40
C GLY A 193 1.81 -12.97 -17.03
N GLY A 194 1.18 -12.19 -16.15
CA GLY A 194 0.81 -12.64 -14.82
C GLY A 194 -0.33 -11.79 -14.26
N GLY A 195 -0.86 -12.21 -13.11
CA GLY A 195 -1.96 -11.53 -12.43
C GLY A 195 -2.90 -12.50 -11.73
N TRP A 196 -3.83 -11.94 -10.98
CA TRP A 196 -4.84 -12.68 -10.23
C TRP A 196 -6.21 -12.56 -10.90
N PRO A 197 -7.07 -13.59 -10.83
CA PRO A 197 -6.87 -14.87 -10.15
C PRO A 197 -5.82 -15.71 -10.87
N MET A 198 -5.00 -16.44 -10.10
CA MET A 198 -3.96 -17.32 -10.64
C MET A 198 -4.41 -18.77 -10.49
N SER A 199 -4.33 -19.53 -11.58
CA SER A 199 -4.75 -20.94 -11.67
C SER A 199 -3.58 -21.78 -12.17
N VAL A 200 -3.07 -22.67 -11.32
CA VAL A 200 -1.87 -23.49 -11.59
C VAL A 200 -2.15 -24.95 -11.28
N TRP A 201 -1.68 -25.84 -12.15
CA TRP A 201 -1.74 -27.27 -11.94
C TRP A 201 -0.37 -27.81 -11.55
N LEU A 202 -0.35 -28.50 -10.42
CA LEU A 202 0.86 -29.05 -9.82
C LEU A 202 0.80 -30.57 -9.80
N THR A 203 1.96 -31.20 -9.87
CA THR A 203 2.11 -32.60 -9.52
C THR A 203 1.89 -32.81 -8.01
N PRO A 204 1.67 -34.05 -7.53
CA PRO A 204 1.55 -34.33 -6.08
C PRO A 204 2.72 -33.87 -5.21
N ASP A 205 3.90 -33.68 -5.81
CA ASP A 205 5.13 -33.13 -5.21
C ASP A 205 5.28 -31.61 -5.44
N LEU A 206 4.17 -30.91 -5.68
CA LEU A 206 4.04 -29.44 -5.76
C LEU A 206 4.68 -28.77 -6.99
N ARG A 207 5.20 -29.54 -7.95
CA ARG A 207 5.89 -28.98 -9.11
C ARG A 207 4.89 -28.48 -10.16
N PRO A 208 4.98 -27.21 -10.59
CA PRO A 208 4.03 -26.66 -11.55
C PRO A 208 4.32 -27.16 -12.97
N PHE A 209 3.28 -27.51 -13.72
CA PHE A 209 3.43 -27.95 -15.11
C PHE A 209 2.53 -27.18 -16.10
N ILE A 210 1.40 -26.62 -15.65
CA ILE A 210 0.52 -25.74 -16.44
C ILE A 210 0.05 -24.60 -15.54
N GLY A 211 -0.10 -23.39 -16.08
CA GLY A 211 -0.70 -22.29 -15.34
C GLY A 211 -1.19 -21.17 -16.23
N GLY A 212 -2.02 -20.30 -15.66
CA GLY A 212 -2.55 -19.11 -16.28
C GLY A 212 -3.28 -18.26 -15.26
N THR A 213 -3.90 -17.18 -15.74
CA THR A 213 -4.66 -16.26 -14.90
C THR A 213 -6.15 -16.62 -14.92
N TYR A 214 -6.97 -15.78 -15.54
CA TYR A 214 -8.41 -15.98 -15.70
C TYR A 214 -8.73 -16.98 -16.82
N PHE A 215 -9.56 -17.97 -16.51
CA PHE A 215 -10.16 -18.88 -17.48
C PHE A 215 -11.69 -18.73 -17.43
N PRO A 216 -12.38 -18.36 -18.53
CA PRO A 216 -13.84 -18.29 -18.55
C PRO A 216 -14.44 -19.69 -18.36
N PRO A 217 -15.67 -19.84 -17.85
CA PRO A 217 -16.24 -21.17 -17.58
C PRO A 217 -16.39 -22.03 -18.84
N ARG A 218 -16.68 -21.39 -19.98
CA ARG A 218 -16.91 -22.00 -21.29
C ARG A 218 -15.98 -21.38 -22.34
N ASP A 219 -15.79 -22.10 -23.45
CA ASP A 219 -14.97 -21.61 -24.56
C ASP A 219 -15.54 -20.31 -25.13
N SER A 220 -14.69 -19.30 -25.31
CA SER A 220 -15.06 -18.01 -25.89
C SER A 220 -14.09 -17.62 -26.99
N GLY A 221 -14.57 -17.69 -28.24
CA GLY A 221 -13.76 -17.43 -29.43
C GLY A 221 -12.55 -18.37 -29.50
N ARG A 222 -11.34 -17.79 -29.46
CA ARG A 222 -10.07 -18.56 -29.47
C ARG A 222 -9.56 -18.93 -28.08
N ARG A 223 -10.25 -18.52 -27.00
CA ARG A 223 -9.82 -18.79 -25.62
C ARG A 223 -10.55 -20.04 -25.11
N PRO A 224 -9.82 -21.11 -24.75
CA PRO A 224 -10.43 -22.28 -24.13
C PRO A 224 -10.97 -21.91 -22.75
N GLY A 225 -12.16 -22.41 -22.42
CA GLY A 225 -12.74 -22.28 -21.10
C GLY A 225 -12.14 -23.25 -20.10
N LEU A 226 -12.36 -22.98 -18.81
CA LEU A 226 -11.86 -23.77 -17.70
C LEU A 226 -12.26 -25.24 -17.84
N LYS A 227 -13.51 -25.53 -18.20
CA LYS A 227 -13.97 -26.91 -18.45
C LYS A 227 -13.11 -27.65 -19.47
N THR A 228 -12.83 -27.01 -20.61
CA THR A 228 -12.01 -27.59 -21.68
C THR A 228 -10.57 -27.82 -21.22
N VAL A 229 -10.01 -26.87 -20.47
CA VAL A 229 -8.66 -27.00 -19.88
C VAL A 229 -8.61 -28.17 -18.91
N LEU A 230 -9.56 -28.27 -17.97
CA LEU A 230 -9.62 -29.35 -16.98
C LEU A 230 -9.68 -30.73 -17.63
N LEU A 231 -10.55 -30.94 -18.62
CA LEU A 231 -10.70 -32.22 -19.30
C LEU A 231 -9.41 -32.64 -20.03
N ARG A 232 -8.71 -31.69 -20.67
CA ARG A 232 -7.42 -31.97 -21.32
C ARG A 232 -6.34 -32.35 -20.31
N ILE A 233 -6.29 -31.68 -19.16
CA ILE A 233 -5.30 -31.99 -18.12
C ILE A 233 -5.56 -33.39 -17.54
N ILE A 234 -6.83 -33.76 -17.33
CA ILE A 234 -7.20 -35.11 -16.87
C ILE A 234 -6.71 -36.17 -17.86
N GLU A 235 -6.97 -35.98 -19.15
CA GLU A 235 -6.50 -36.90 -20.21
C GLU A 235 -4.97 -37.02 -20.23
N GLN A 236 -4.26 -35.89 -20.14
CA GLN A 236 -2.79 -35.89 -20.11
C GLN A 236 -2.22 -36.52 -18.83
N TRP A 237 -2.87 -36.35 -17.68
CA TRP A 237 -2.44 -37.00 -16.43
C TRP A 237 -2.59 -38.51 -16.48
N GLN A 238 -3.61 -39.02 -17.18
CA GLN A 238 -3.82 -40.46 -17.35
C GLN A 238 -2.90 -41.07 -18.39
N SER A 239 -2.65 -40.38 -19.50
CA SER A 239 -1.90 -40.91 -20.65
C SER A 239 -0.40 -40.62 -20.63
N ASN A 240 0.04 -39.48 -20.08
CA ASN A 240 1.40 -38.93 -20.25
C ASN A 240 2.01 -38.42 -18.95
N ARG A 241 1.69 -39.04 -17.81
CA ARG A 241 2.07 -38.58 -16.47
C ARG A 241 3.57 -38.30 -16.29
N GLU A 242 4.42 -39.23 -16.69
CA GLU A 242 5.88 -39.09 -16.52
C GLU A 242 6.45 -37.91 -17.33
N THR A 243 5.83 -37.61 -18.48
CA THR A 243 6.16 -36.42 -19.28
C THR A 243 5.76 -35.14 -18.55
N LEU A 244 4.62 -35.10 -17.87
CA LEU A 244 4.20 -33.93 -17.08
C LEU A 244 5.12 -33.72 -15.87
N LYS A 245 5.49 -34.78 -15.16
CA LYS A 245 6.43 -34.72 -14.02
C LYS A 245 7.81 -34.19 -14.46
N SER A 246 8.38 -34.76 -15.52
CA SER A 246 9.66 -34.30 -16.06
C SER A 246 9.61 -32.88 -16.62
N THR A 247 8.46 -32.44 -17.16
CA THR A 247 8.25 -31.04 -17.56
C THR A 247 8.28 -30.12 -16.34
N GLY A 248 7.58 -30.47 -15.27
CA GLY A 248 7.60 -29.71 -14.01
C GLY A 248 8.99 -29.59 -13.41
N GLU A 249 9.77 -30.68 -13.39
CA GLU A 249 11.18 -30.66 -12.95
C GLU A 249 12.04 -29.71 -13.78
N ARG A 250 11.92 -29.79 -15.12
CA ARG A 250 12.70 -28.94 -16.02
C ARG A 250 12.36 -27.47 -15.87
N VAL A 251 11.08 -27.13 -15.72
CA VAL A 251 10.67 -25.74 -15.52
C VAL A 251 11.18 -25.24 -14.18
N LEU A 252 11.04 -26.02 -13.11
CA LEU A 252 11.53 -25.64 -11.79
C LEU A 252 13.05 -25.38 -11.79
N GLU A 253 13.83 -26.25 -12.45
CA GLU A 253 15.27 -26.07 -12.59
C GLU A 253 15.64 -24.83 -13.42
N ALA A 254 14.88 -24.54 -14.48
CA ALA A 254 15.06 -23.31 -15.26
C ALA A 254 14.72 -22.05 -14.44
N LEU A 255 13.65 -22.11 -13.63
CA LEU A 255 13.28 -21.03 -12.72
C LEU A 255 14.36 -20.80 -11.66
N ARG A 256 14.87 -21.86 -11.01
CA ARG A 256 15.98 -21.75 -10.04
C ARG A 256 17.17 -20.99 -10.62
N LYS A 257 17.60 -21.34 -11.83
CA LYS A 257 18.70 -20.66 -12.53
C LYS A 257 18.36 -19.23 -12.94
N GLY A 258 17.10 -18.97 -13.30
CA GLY A 258 16.65 -17.64 -13.73
C GLY A 258 16.42 -16.65 -12.58
N THR A 259 16.15 -17.14 -11.38
CA THR A 259 15.91 -16.31 -10.17
C THR A 259 17.08 -16.33 -9.20
N GLU A 260 18.19 -16.96 -9.55
CA GLU A 260 19.38 -16.97 -8.71
C GLU A 260 19.98 -15.56 -8.67
N ILE A 261 19.97 -14.97 -7.47
CA ILE A 261 20.57 -13.68 -7.20
C ILE A 261 21.72 -13.92 -6.23
N SER A 262 22.95 -13.72 -6.71
CA SER A 262 24.16 -13.90 -5.93
C SER A 262 25.26 -12.97 -6.43
N ALA A 263 26.11 -12.53 -5.50
CA ALA A 263 27.31 -11.79 -5.86
C ALA A 263 28.34 -12.75 -6.47
N SER A 264 28.94 -12.39 -7.60
CA SER A 264 30.08 -13.12 -8.16
C SER A 264 31.32 -12.95 -7.28
N PRO A 265 32.22 -13.96 -7.18
CA PRO A 265 33.45 -13.81 -6.40
C PRO A 265 34.30 -12.61 -6.87
N GLY A 266 34.57 -11.67 -5.97
CA GLY A 266 35.33 -10.45 -6.27
C GLY A 266 34.51 -9.32 -6.91
N GLU A 267 33.19 -9.50 -7.06
CA GLU A 267 32.28 -8.42 -7.44
C GLU A 267 32.25 -7.36 -6.34
N THR A 268 32.19 -6.09 -6.77
CA THR A 268 32.18 -4.94 -5.87
C THR A 268 30.89 -4.17 -6.05
N LEU A 269 30.44 -3.52 -4.97
CA LEU A 269 29.32 -2.59 -5.00
C LEU A 269 29.42 -1.62 -6.20
N PRO A 270 28.34 -1.47 -7.00
CA PRO A 270 28.36 -0.58 -8.14
C PRO A 270 28.47 0.89 -7.70
N SER A 271 28.94 1.73 -8.63
CA SER A 271 29.06 3.17 -8.42
C SER A 271 27.68 3.80 -8.20
N GLY A 272 27.46 4.34 -6.99
CA GLY A 272 26.20 5.00 -6.63
C GLY A 272 25.77 6.11 -7.59
N PRO A 273 26.67 7.04 -7.98
CA PRO A 273 26.35 8.06 -8.98
C PRO A 273 25.91 7.48 -10.33
N ASP A 274 26.58 6.43 -10.83
CA ASP A 274 26.28 5.86 -12.15
C ASP A 274 24.93 5.13 -12.14
N VAL A 275 24.67 4.34 -11.10
CA VAL A 275 23.39 3.65 -10.90
C VAL A 275 22.25 4.66 -10.75
N ALA A 276 22.43 5.70 -9.94
CA ALA A 276 21.43 6.75 -9.73
C ALA A 276 21.14 7.51 -11.03
N ASN A 277 22.16 7.91 -11.79
CA ASN A 277 21.97 8.58 -13.08
C ASN A 277 21.25 7.69 -14.09
N ARG A 278 21.56 6.39 -14.15
CA ARG A 278 20.85 5.45 -15.03
C ARG A 278 19.39 5.25 -14.62
N CYS A 279 19.12 5.15 -13.32
CA CYS A 279 17.75 5.07 -12.80
C CYS A 279 16.93 6.31 -13.17
N TYR A 280 17.52 7.50 -12.98
CA TYR A 280 16.93 8.76 -13.39
C TYR A 280 16.63 8.79 -14.89
N GLN A 281 17.59 8.42 -15.75
CA GLN A 281 17.39 8.40 -17.21
C GLN A 281 16.27 7.47 -17.64
N GLN A 282 16.15 6.28 -17.01
CA GLN A 282 15.07 5.34 -17.31
C GLN A 282 13.70 5.91 -16.89
N LEU A 283 13.61 6.57 -15.73
CA LEU A 283 12.37 7.21 -15.29
C LEU A 283 12.00 8.43 -16.13
N ALA A 284 12.96 9.28 -16.47
CA ALA A 284 12.76 10.43 -17.34
C ALA A 284 12.25 10.02 -18.72
N HIS A 285 12.76 8.90 -19.26
CA HIS A 285 12.30 8.36 -20.55
C HIS A 285 10.86 7.83 -20.50
N SER A 286 10.40 7.32 -19.37
CA SER A 286 9.05 6.79 -19.21
C SER A 286 8.06 7.79 -18.61
N TYR A 287 8.49 9.01 -18.31
CA TYR A 287 7.68 10.02 -17.65
C TYR A 287 6.64 10.61 -18.61
N GLU A 288 5.41 10.75 -18.11
CA GLU A 288 4.31 11.36 -18.85
C GLU A 288 4.09 12.81 -18.40
N GLU A 289 4.36 13.77 -19.28
CA GLU A 289 4.34 15.19 -18.93
C GLU A 289 2.92 15.73 -18.69
N GLU A 290 1.89 15.23 -19.39
CA GLU A 290 0.53 15.77 -19.33
C GLU A 290 -0.16 15.48 -17.99
N TYR A 291 -0.05 14.25 -17.50
CA TYR A 291 -0.74 13.80 -16.28
C TYR A 291 0.20 13.32 -15.18
N GLY A 292 1.52 13.35 -15.39
CA GLY A 292 2.49 12.75 -14.47
C GLY A 292 2.40 11.21 -14.44
N GLY A 293 3.34 10.58 -13.72
CA GLY A 293 3.50 9.12 -13.69
C GLY A 293 4.51 8.60 -14.72
N PHE A 294 4.75 7.28 -14.68
CA PHE A 294 5.88 6.64 -15.37
C PHE A 294 5.48 5.46 -16.25
N ARG A 295 4.17 5.23 -16.44
CA ARG A 295 3.58 4.16 -17.24
C ARG A 295 2.27 4.65 -17.84
N GLU A 296 1.88 4.05 -18.95
CA GLU A 296 0.53 4.21 -19.51
C GLU A 296 -0.54 3.56 -18.62
N ALA A 297 -1.79 3.63 -19.04
CA ALA A 297 -2.93 3.00 -18.37
C ALA A 297 -2.80 1.45 -18.33
N PRO A 298 -3.14 0.78 -17.21
CA PRO A 298 -3.54 1.35 -15.92
C PRO A 298 -2.35 1.94 -15.13
N LYS A 299 -2.60 3.04 -14.40
CA LYS A 299 -1.59 3.77 -13.62
C LYS A 299 -1.63 3.44 -12.13
N PHE A 300 -0.48 3.02 -11.60
CA PHE A 300 -0.24 2.79 -10.17
C PHE A 300 0.58 3.92 -9.55
N PRO A 301 0.30 4.34 -8.30
CA PRO A 301 1.02 5.45 -7.65
C PRO A 301 2.54 5.27 -7.55
N SER A 302 3.01 4.03 -7.37
CA SER A 302 4.44 3.64 -7.32
C SER A 302 5.34 4.59 -6.47
N PRO A 303 5.06 4.80 -5.17
CA PRO A 303 5.74 5.82 -4.35
C PRO A 303 7.27 5.69 -4.30
N VAL A 304 7.81 4.47 -4.46
CA VAL A 304 9.24 4.19 -4.53
C VAL A 304 9.97 5.02 -5.61
N ASN A 305 9.34 5.23 -6.78
CA ASN A 305 9.90 6.06 -7.85
C ASN A 305 9.99 7.53 -7.42
N LEU A 306 8.93 8.02 -6.77
CA LEU A 306 8.85 9.41 -6.29
C LEU A 306 9.87 9.66 -5.17
N MET A 307 10.02 8.71 -4.25
CA MET A 307 11.03 8.74 -3.18
C MET A 307 12.45 8.73 -3.74
N PHE A 308 12.71 7.92 -4.78
CA PHE A 308 13.99 7.93 -5.48
C PHE A 308 14.26 9.29 -6.14
N LEU A 309 13.31 9.85 -6.91
CA LEU A 309 13.49 11.13 -7.59
C LEU A 309 13.75 12.29 -6.62
N MET A 310 13.03 12.34 -5.50
CA MET A 310 13.31 13.32 -4.44
C MET A 310 14.70 13.12 -3.83
N SER A 311 15.13 11.88 -3.62
CA SER A 311 16.49 11.57 -3.13
C SER A 311 17.56 11.97 -4.16
N PHE A 312 17.32 11.71 -5.45
CA PHE A 312 18.20 12.10 -6.55
C PHE A 312 18.35 13.62 -6.63
N TRP A 313 17.26 14.38 -6.48
CA TRP A 313 17.32 15.83 -6.38
C TRP A 313 18.21 16.30 -5.22
N THR A 314 18.17 15.66 -4.04
CA THR A 314 18.97 16.11 -2.88
C THR A 314 20.47 16.15 -3.15
N VAL A 315 21.00 15.24 -3.98
CA VAL A 315 22.43 15.18 -4.35
C VAL A 315 22.76 15.97 -5.62
N ASN A 316 21.75 16.32 -6.42
CA ASN A 316 21.90 17.00 -7.72
C ASN A 316 21.20 18.37 -7.78
N ARG A 317 21.04 19.06 -6.64
CA ARG A 317 20.22 20.30 -6.54
C ARG A 317 20.55 21.40 -7.55
N THR A 318 21.81 21.49 -7.99
CA THR A 318 22.27 22.53 -8.91
C THR A 318 22.25 22.10 -10.37
N SER A 319 21.91 20.86 -10.67
CA SER A 319 21.85 20.35 -12.04
C SER A 319 20.44 20.47 -12.61
N SER A 320 20.33 20.57 -13.94
CA SER A 320 19.05 20.55 -14.64
C SER A 320 18.29 19.25 -14.38
N GLU A 321 19.00 18.12 -14.36
CA GLU A 321 18.43 16.80 -14.10
C GLU A 321 17.87 16.69 -12.67
N GLY A 322 18.54 17.29 -11.68
CA GLY A 322 18.02 17.34 -10.32
C GLY A 322 16.72 18.13 -10.25
N ALA A 323 16.67 19.31 -10.88
CA ALA A 323 15.47 20.13 -10.93
C ALA A 323 14.30 19.41 -11.65
N GLU A 324 14.60 18.73 -12.76
CA GLU A 324 13.64 17.93 -13.52
C GLU A 324 13.12 16.74 -12.70
N ALA A 325 14.01 16.01 -11.99
CA ALA A 325 13.61 14.91 -11.10
C ALA A 325 12.61 15.36 -10.02
N LEU A 326 12.88 16.51 -9.39
CA LEU A 326 11.95 17.08 -8.41
C LEU A 326 10.62 17.48 -9.06
N GLN A 327 10.66 18.09 -10.26
CA GLN A 327 9.46 18.46 -11.00
C GLN A 327 8.60 17.23 -11.30
N MET A 328 9.17 16.15 -11.81
CA MET A 328 8.44 14.90 -12.10
C MET A 328 7.74 14.35 -10.86
N ALA A 329 8.44 14.32 -9.72
CA ALA A 329 7.91 13.79 -8.48
C ALA A 329 6.75 14.65 -7.95
N LEU A 330 6.95 15.97 -7.85
CA LEU A 330 5.93 16.89 -7.34
C LEU A 330 4.73 16.99 -8.29
N HIS A 331 4.97 17.00 -9.61
CA HIS A 331 3.89 17.03 -10.60
C HIS A 331 3.01 15.77 -10.49
N THR A 332 3.63 14.59 -10.47
CA THR A 332 2.89 13.32 -10.31
C THR A 332 2.05 13.31 -9.03
N LEU A 333 2.60 13.75 -7.89
CA LEU A 333 1.86 13.84 -6.63
C LEU A 333 0.70 14.83 -6.69
N ARG A 334 0.85 15.98 -7.39
CA ARG A 334 -0.25 16.93 -7.59
C ARG A 334 -1.35 16.31 -8.45
N MET A 335 -0.99 15.66 -9.55
CA MET A 335 -1.97 15.04 -10.45
C MET A 335 -2.75 13.92 -9.76
N MET A 336 -2.09 13.09 -8.95
CA MET A 336 -2.80 12.11 -8.14
C MET A 336 -3.72 12.76 -7.09
N ALA A 337 -3.27 13.81 -6.40
CA ALA A 337 -4.06 14.48 -5.36
C ALA A 337 -5.31 15.18 -5.91
N LEU A 338 -5.27 15.59 -7.19
CA LEU A 338 -6.36 16.25 -7.90
C LEU A 338 -7.21 15.26 -8.71
N GLY A 339 -6.70 14.05 -8.98
CA GLY A 339 -7.36 13.00 -9.74
C GLY A 339 -8.43 12.26 -8.95
N GLY A 340 -9.29 11.52 -9.65
CA GLY A 340 -10.31 10.68 -9.02
C GLY A 340 -9.77 9.42 -8.34
N ILE A 341 -8.47 9.13 -8.48
CA ILE A 341 -7.78 8.17 -7.61
C ILE A 341 -7.76 8.63 -6.14
N HIS A 342 -7.79 9.94 -5.88
CA HIS A 342 -7.95 10.49 -4.53
C HIS A 342 -9.44 10.62 -4.22
N ASP A 343 -9.90 9.97 -3.15
CA ASP A 343 -11.29 10.01 -2.76
C ASP A 343 -11.64 11.36 -2.12
N HIS A 344 -12.16 12.28 -2.93
CA HIS A 344 -12.47 13.64 -2.47
C HIS A 344 -13.61 13.72 -1.44
N VAL A 345 -14.34 12.65 -1.15
CA VAL A 345 -15.44 12.65 -0.16
C VAL A 345 -15.07 11.90 1.10
N ALA A 346 -14.53 10.69 0.96
CA ALA A 346 -14.18 9.83 2.08
C ALA A 346 -12.67 9.70 2.28
N GLN A 347 -11.84 10.48 1.58
CA GLN A 347 -10.42 10.66 1.89
C GLN A 347 -9.58 9.41 1.59
N GLY A 348 -8.26 9.57 1.51
CA GLY A 348 -7.35 8.50 1.12
C GLY A 348 -7.44 8.12 -0.36
N PHE A 349 -6.56 7.22 -0.79
CA PHE A 349 -6.38 6.88 -2.20
C PHE A 349 -6.95 5.52 -2.55
N HIS A 350 -7.58 5.43 -3.72
CA HIS A 350 -7.83 4.17 -4.40
C HIS A 350 -6.53 3.58 -4.94
N ARG A 351 -6.50 2.26 -5.16
CA ARG A 351 -5.26 1.53 -5.45
C ARG A 351 -4.58 1.94 -6.75
N TYR A 352 -5.35 2.09 -7.83
CA TYR A 352 -4.82 2.49 -9.13
C TYR A 352 -5.90 3.10 -10.02
N SER A 353 -5.47 3.82 -11.06
CA SER A 353 -6.33 4.39 -12.09
C SER A 353 -6.37 3.49 -13.33
N THR A 354 -7.56 3.21 -13.87
CA THR A 354 -7.72 2.49 -15.14
C THR A 354 -7.30 3.33 -16.34
N ASP A 355 -7.23 4.65 -16.20
CA ASP A 355 -6.80 5.59 -17.22
C ASP A 355 -5.51 6.34 -16.88
N SER A 356 -4.97 7.06 -17.87
CA SER A 356 -3.73 7.83 -17.74
C SER A 356 -3.91 9.16 -16.99
N SER A 357 -5.11 9.70 -16.89
CA SER A 357 -5.39 11.01 -16.27
C SER A 357 -5.61 10.94 -14.76
N TRP A 358 -5.38 9.78 -14.13
CA TRP A 358 -5.69 9.51 -12.72
C TRP A 358 -7.17 9.71 -12.38
N HIS A 359 -8.08 9.56 -13.36
CA HIS A 359 -9.49 9.91 -13.19
C HIS A 359 -10.32 8.74 -12.68
N VAL A 360 -10.37 7.62 -13.39
CA VAL A 360 -11.24 6.48 -13.08
C VAL A 360 -10.46 5.45 -12.27
N PRO A 361 -10.78 5.24 -10.97
CA PRO A 361 -10.05 4.30 -10.15
C PRO A 361 -10.59 2.86 -10.24
N HIS A 362 -9.74 1.90 -9.88
CA HIS A 362 -10.22 0.71 -9.17
C HIS A 362 -10.41 1.06 -7.70
N PHE A 363 -11.66 1.03 -7.24
CA PHE A 363 -12.10 1.69 -6.00
C PHE A 363 -11.63 1.03 -4.70
N GLU A 364 -10.92 -0.10 -4.77
CA GLU A 364 -10.30 -0.71 -3.60
C GLU A 364 -9.25 0.23 -2.97
N LYS A 365 -9.12 0.17 -1.64
CA LYS A 365 -8.12 0.94 -0.89
C LYS A 365 -7.29 0.02 -0.03
N MET A 366 -5.99 -0.01 -0.31
CA MET A 366 -5.04 -0.89 0.39
C MET A 366 -4.22 -0.11 1.42
N LEU A 367 -3.97 -0.72 2.58
CA LEU A 367 -3.21 -0.09 3.67
C LEU A 367 -1.78 0.28 3.25
N TYR A 368 -1.10 -0.59 2.49
CA TYR A 368 0.28 -0.34 2.05
C TYR A 368 0.38 0.84 1.08
N ASP A 369 -0.65 1.09 0.25
CA ASP A 369 -0.70 2.25 -0.64
C ASP A 369 -0.88 3.53 0.18
N GLN A 370 -1.81 3.52 1.15
CA GLN A 370 -1.99 4.65 2.07
C GLN A 370 -0.69 4.97 2.82
N ALA A 371 -0.01 3.94 3.36
CA ALA A 371 1.21 4.10 4.15
C ALA A 371 2.31 4.79 3.35
N GLN A 372 2.59 4.27 2.16
CA GLN A 372 3.64 4.78 1.30
C GLN A 372 3.31 6.17 0.74
N LEU A 373 2.05 6.43 0.39
CA LEU A 373 1.61 7.75 -0.07
C LEU A 373 1.70 8.80 1.03
N ALA A 374 1.29 8.50 2.27
CA ALA A 374 1.47 9.42 3.40
C ALA A 374 2.93 9.84 3.55
N VAL A 375 3.86 8.88 3.42
CA VAL A 375 5.31 9.12 3.47
C VAL A 375 5.80 9.94 2.26
N ALA A 376 5.34 9.64 1.04
CA ALA A 376 5.73 10.38 -0.16
C ALA A 376 5.24 11.83 -0.11
N TYR A 377 3.99 12.05 0.26
CA TYR A 377 3.40 13.38 0.39
C TYR A 377 4.07 14.21 1.49
N ILE A 378 4.33 13.64 2.67
CA ILE A 378 5.04 14.42 3.69
C ILE A 378 6.50 14.73 3.29
N THR A 379 7.16 13.82 2.56
CA THR A 379 8.50 14.08 2.02
C THR A 379 8.44 15.22 0.99
N ALA A 380 7.44 15.22 0.10
CA ALA A 380 7.21 16.28 -0.87
C ALA A 380 7.02 17.65 -0.18
N TYR A 381 6.24 17.71 0.91
CA TYR A 381 6.10 18.91 1.73
C TYR A 381 7.45 19.39 2.28
N GLN A 382 8.30 18.50 2.79
CA GLN A 382 9.60 18.89 3.34
C GLN A 382 10.55 19.46 2.27
N VAL A 383 10.49 18.96 1.03
CA VAL A 383 11.39 19.40 -0.04
C VAL A 383 10.87 20.63 -0.79
N SER A 384 9.56 20.81 -0.92
CA SER A 384 8.97 21.92 -1.69
C SER A 384 8.39 23.04 -0.83
N GLY A 385 7.96 22.74 0.41
CA GLY A 385 7.25 23.67 1.28
C GLY A 385 5.77 23.88 0.94
N GLU A 386 5.21 23.18 -0.05
CA GLU A 386 3.82 23.36 -0.48
C GLU A 386 2.82 22.68 0.46
N CYS A 387 1.94 23.47 1.09
CA CYS A 387 0.96 22.99 2.06
C CYS A 387 0.05 21.88 1.53
N LEU A 388 -0.28 21.87 0.22
CA LEU A 388 -1.06 20.83 -0.43
C LEU A 388 -0.57 19.42 -0.04
N PHE A 389 0.74 19.20 -0.06
CA PHE A 389 1.29 17.87 0.23
C PHE A 389 1.16 17.49 1.71
N ALA A 390 1.29 18.45 2.63
CA ALA A 390 1.03 18.22 4.05
C ALA A 390 -0.46 17.91 4.30
N ASP A 391 -1.36 18.59 3.60
CA ASP A 391 -2.80 18.41 3.74
C ASP A 391 -3.24 17.04 3.22
N VAL A 392 -2.72 16.60 2.07
CA VAL A 392 -2.96 15.24 1.54
C VAL A 392 -2.36 14.16 2.46
N ALA A 393 -1.18 14.38 3.04
CA ALA A 393 -0.61 13.43 4.00
C ALA A 393 -1.50 13.28 5.26
N ARG A 394 -2.08 14.37 5.76
CA ARG A 394 -3.07 14.32 6.86
C ARG A 394 -4.35 13.61 6.42
N ASP A 395 -4.82 13.91 5.21
CA ASP A 395 -6.03 13.31 4.64
C ASP A 395 -5.97 11.77 4.63
N VAL A 396 -4.85 11.23 4.15
CA VAL A 396 -4.58 9.78 4.14
C VAL A 396 -4.62 9.20 5.56
N LEU A 397 -3.97 9.84 6.54
CA LEU A 397 -3.97 9.34 7.92
C LEU A 397 -5.33 9.49 8.63
N LEU A 398 -6.15 10.47 8.22
CA LEU A 398 -7.53 10.60 8.69
C LEU A 398 -8.40 9.43 8.21
N TYR A 399 -8.30 9.07 6.92
CA TYR A 399 -8.95 7.88 6.37
C TYR A 399 -8.53 6.62 7.13
N VAL A 400 -7.23 6.37 7.25
CA VAL A 400 -6.70 5.17 7.93
C VAL A 400 -7.13 5.11 9.40
N SER A 401 -7.15 6.24 10.10
CA SER A 401 -7.59 6.31 11.49
C SER A 401 -9.07 6.00 11.66
N ARG A 402 -9.89 6.32 10.67
CA ARG A 402 -11.35 6.14 10.72
C ARG A 402 -11.78 4.76 10.23
N ASP A 403 -11.26 4.30 9.10
CA ASP A 403 -11.81 3.15 8.36
C ASP A 403 -10.92 1.90 8.44
N LEU A 404 -9.59 2.06 8.52
CA LEU A 404 -8.64 0.94 8.54
C LEU A 404 -7.96 0.74 9.90
N SER A 405 -8.59 1.14 11.00
CA SER A 405 -8.00 1.07 12.35
C SER A 405 -8.75 0.16 13.31
N ASP A 406 -7.96 -0.55 14.11
CA ASP A 406 -8.39 -1.41 15.19
C ASP A 406 -8.25 -0.71 16.56
N LYS A 407 -9.20 -0.90 17.48
CA LYS A 407 -9.11 -0.38 18.86
C LYS A 407 -7.88 -0.86 19.65
N SER A 408 -7.32 -2.02 19.30
CA SER A 408 -6.08 -2.56 19.88
C SER A 408 -4.83 -1.81 19.42
N GLY A 409 -4.93 -0.97 18.38
CA GLY A 409 -3.81 -0.22 17.82
C GLY A 409 -3.33 -0.71 16.46
N GLY A 410 -3.74 -1.90 16.02
CA GLY A 410 -3.48 -2.43 14.68
C GLY A 410 -4.23 -1.69 13.57
N PHE A 411 -3.87 -2.04 12.33
CA PHE A 411 -4.49 -1.55 11.10
C PHE A 411 -4.93 -2.72 10.22
N TYR A 412 -6.15 -2.63 9.71
CA TYR A 412 -6.74 -3.61 8.77
C TYR A 412 -6.11 -3.49 7.38
N SER A 413 -6.11 -4.57 6.61
CA SER A 413 -5.35 -4.69 5.38
C SER A 413 -5.95 -3.87 4.23
N ALA A 414 -7.27 -3.93 4.04
CA ALA A 414 -7.91 -3.31 2.89
C ALA A 414 -9.42 -3.08 3.04
N GLU A 415 -9.91 -2.15 2.22
CA GLU A 415 -11.33 -1.94 1.92
C GLU A 415 -11.58 -2.35 0.45
N ASP A 416 -12.55 -3.24 0.23
CA ASP A 416 -12.91 -3.74 -1.11
C ASP A 416 -13.59 -2.63 -1.96
N ALA A 417 -13.58 -2.80 -3.27
CA ALA A 417 -14.35 -1.97 -4.20
C ALA A 417 -15.86 -2.24 -4.12
N ASP A 418 -16.26 -3.45 -3.68
CA ASP A 418 -17.65 -3.93 -3.71
C ASP A 418 -18.27 -4.11 -2.30
N PRO A 419 -19.57 -3.80 -2.13
CA PRO A 419 -20.30 -4.18 -0.93
C PRO A 419 -20.57 -5.69 -0.89
N PHE A 420 -20.35 -6.31 0.28
CA PHE A 420 -20.49 -7.76 0.52
C PHE A 420 -21.88 -8.35 0.24
N LEU A 421 -22.92 -7.53 0.02
CA LEU A 421 -24.30 -8.01 -0.08
C LEU A 421 -24.50 -8.90 -1.32
N ARG A 422 -24.46 -10.22 -1.08
CA ARG A 422 -24.99 -11.25 -1.98
C ARG A 422 -26.39 -10.82 -2.42
N TRP A 423 -26.57 -10.80 -3.74
CA TRP A 423 -27.85 -10.65 -4.44
C TRP A 423 -28.42 -9.22 -4.53
N ASN A 424 -27.99 -8.48 -5.56
CA ASN A 424 -28.90 -7.70 -6.41
C ASN A 424 -28.25 -7.36 -7.77
N PRO A 425 -28.67 -7.97 -8.90
CA PRO A 425 -28.14 -7.64 -10.23
C PRO A 425 -28.50 -6.22 -10.72
N LEU A 426 -29.31 -5.46 -9.97
CA LEU A 426 -29.60 -4.04 -10.21
C LEU A 426 -28.69 -3.08 -9.43
N ARG A 427 -27.89 -3.56 -8.47
CA ARG A 427 -26.91 -2.71 -7.78
C ARG A 427 -25.57 -2.83 -8.47
N ARG A 428 -25.14 -1.71 -9.04
CA ARG A 428 -23.93 -1.60 -9.85
C ARG A 428 -22.72 -1.59 -8.93
N GLU A 429 -21.60 -2.14 -9.41
CA GLU A 429 -20.31 -2.04 -8.75
C GLU A 429 -20.03 -0.57 -8.39
N ARG A 430 -19.32 -0.30 -7.29
CA ARG A 430 -18.73 1.02 -7.02
C ARG A 430 -19.74 2.15 -6.69
N GLU A 431 -21.03 1.83 -6.48
CA GLU A 431 -22.12 2.78 -6.14
C GLU A 431 -21.81 3.71 -4.95
N ARG A 432 -20.91 3.33 -4.04
CA ARG A 432 -20.56 4.16 -2.88
C ARG A 432 -19.69 5.38 -3.23
N CYS A 433 -18.91 5.31 -4.31
CA CYS A 433 -17.86 6.29 -4.60
C CYS A 433 -18.24 7.25 -5.76
N VAL A 434 -19.33 6.96 -6.47
CA VAL A 434 -19.77 7.72 -7.65
C VAL A 434 -21.09 8.45 -7.41
N TRP A 435 -21.35 9.45 -8.27
CA TRP A 435 -22.49 10.36 -8.13
C TRP A 435 -23.15 10.68 -9.46
N THR A 436 -24.48 10.72 -9.48
CA THR A 436 -25.20 11.35 -10.59
C THR A 436 -25.27 12.86 -10.40
N ALA A 437 -25.39 13.63 -11.49
CA ALA A 437 -25.60 15.07 -11.40
C ALA A 437 -26.90 15.43 -10.66
N GLY A 438 -27.94 14.59 -10.80
CA GLY A 438 -29.22 14.75 -10.09
C GLY A 438 -29.04 14.67 -8.58
N GLU A 439 -28.34 13.65 -8.08
CA GLU A 439 -28.04 13.52 -6.64
C GLU A 439 -27.29 14.74 -6.10
N ILE A 440 -26.28 15.24 -6.82
CA ILE A 440 -25.51 16.42 -6.37
C ILE A 440 -26.41 17.66 -6.26
N ARG A 441 -27.32 17.87 -7.21
CA ARG A 441 -28.27 19.00 -7.15
C ARG A 441 -29.26 18.89 -6.01
N GLU A 442 -29.77 17.69 -5.76
CA GLU A 442 -30.69 17.44 -4.65
C GLU A 442 -30.02 17.66 -3.29
N LEU A 443 -28.74 17.32 -3.16
CA LEU A 443 -27.99 17.47 -1.91
C LEU A 443 -27.49 18.89 -1.65
N LEU A 444 -27.24 19.68 -2.71
CA LEU A 444 -26.65 21.01 -2.62
C LEU A 444 -27.54 22.09 -3.28
N PRO A 445 -28.84 22.20 -2.90
CA PRO A 445 -29.80 23.07 -3.60
C PRO A 445 -29.65 24.56 -3.27
N ASP A 446 -28.88 24.88 -2.22
CA ASP A 446 -28.79 26.22 -1.66
C ASP A 446 -28.20 27.21 -2.67
N ILE A 447 -28.89 28.34 -2.90
CA ILE A 447 -28.38 29.44 -3.73
C ILE A 447 -27.27 30.15 -2.97
N VAL A 448 -26.13 30.36 -3.63
CA VAL A 448 -25.00 31.07 -3.03
C VAL A 448 -25.16 32.57 -3.26
N GLU A 449 -25.51 33.30 -2.19
CA GLU A 449 -25.60 34.76 -2.24
C GLU A 449 -24.28 35.38 -2.73
N GLY A 450 -24.40 36.30 -3.70
CA GLY A 450 -23.25 36.97 -4.31
C GLY A 450 -22.55 36.19 -5.42
N ALA A 451 -22.91 34.91 -5.65
CA ALA A 451 -22.40 34.17 -6.79
C ALA A 451 -23.06 34.64 -8.11
N ALA A 452 -22.26 34.70 -9.17
CA ALA A 452 -22.72 35.10 -10.50
C ALA A 452 -23.85 34.19 -11.01
N GLY A 453 -24.87 34.79 -11.63
CA GLY A 453 -25.94 34.06 -12.30
C GLY A 453 -26.94 33.35 -11.37
N GLY A 454 -26.92 33.62 -10.06
CA GLY A 454 -27.79 32.93 -9.10
C GLY A 454 -27.40 31.46 -8.90
N ALA A 455 -26.11 31.15 -9.06
CA ALA A 455 -25.58 29.80 -8.95
C ALA A 455 -25.88 29.16 -7.58
N THR A 456 -26.22 27.88 -7.63
CA THR A 456 -26.38 27.03 -6.45
C THR A 456 -25.02 26.49 -5.97
N GLN A 457 -24.97 25.98 -4.76
CA GLN A 457 -23.80 25.25 -4.25
C GLN A 457 -23.49 24.03 -5.14
N ALA A 458 -24.52 23.36 -5.68
CA ALA A 458 -24.37 22.29 -6.66
C ALA A 458 -23.63 22.76 -7.92
N ASP A 459 -24.02 23.89 -8.53
CA ASP A 459 -23.39 24.40 -9.75
C ASP A 459 -21.88 24.65 -9.55
N ILE A 460 -21.53 25.23 -8.40
CA ILE A 460 -20.14 25.50 -8.02
C ILE A 460 -19.37 24.18 -7.82
N PHE A 461 -19.95 23.23 -7.07
CA PHE A 461 -19.34 21.94 -6.80
C PHE A 461 -19.15 21.13 -8.10
N MET A 462 -20.18 21.08 -8.95
CA MET A 462 -20.16 20.37 -10.22
C MET A 462 -19.13 20.94 -11.17
N HIS A 463 -19.00 22.28 -11.24
CA HIS A 463 -17.93 22.91 -12.01
C HIS A 463 -16.56 22.49 -11.50
N HIS A 464 -16.29 22.66 -10.20
CA HIS A 464 -14.99 22.35 -9.59
C HIS A 464 -14.56 20.90 -9.82
N TYR A 465 -15.46 19.94 -9.58
CA TYR A 465 -15.20 18.50 -9.68
C TYR A 465 -15.51 17.88 -11.05
N GLY A 466 -15.80 18.70 -12.07
CA GLY A 466 -16.05 18.22 -13.43
C GLY A 466 -17.22 17.25 -13.54
N VAL A 467 -18.27 17.44 -12.75
CA VAL A 467 -19.49 16.63 -12.79
C VAL A 467 -20.31 17.03 -14.02
N LYS A 468 -20.78 16.04 -14.77
CA LYS A 468 -21.57 16.21 -16.00
C LYS A 468 -22.93 15.53 -15.85
N GLU A 469 -23.94 16.06 -16.55
CA GLU A 469 -25.30 15.50 -16.55
C GLU A 469 -25.36 14.02 -16.94
N GLN A 470 -24.57 13.64 -17.95
CA GLN A 470 -24.56 12.29 -18.51
C GLN A 470 -23.45 11.40 -17.93
N GLY A 471 -22.86 11.82 -16.80
CA GLY A 471 -21.65 11.19 -16.26
C GLY A 471 -20.36 11.73 -16.90
N ASN A 472 -19.24 11.54 -16.21
CA ASN A 472 -17.93 12.02 -16.65
C ASN A 472 -16.95 10.89 -16.98
N VAL A 473 -17.37 9.63 -16.85
CA VAL A 473 -16.61 8.43 -17.25
C VAL A 473 -16.87 8.12 -18.72
N ALA A 474 -15.81 7.97 -19.50
CA ALA A 474 -15.94 7.68 -20.92
C ALA A 474 -16.21 6.17 -21.15
N PRO A 475 -16.98 5.78 -22.19
CA PRO A 475 -17.35 4.37 -22.42
C PRO A 475 -16.17 3.42 -22.64
N ASP A 476 -15.04 3.92 -23.14
CA ASP A 476 -13.79 3.18 -23.29
C ASP A 476 -13.10 2.88 -21.95
N GLN A 477 -13.38 3.70 -20.92
CA GLN A 477 -12.89 3.53 -19.55
C GLN A 477 -13.84 2.69 -18.68
N ASP A 478 -15.02 2.33 -19.23
CA ASP A 478 -16.05 1.52 -18.59
C ASP A 478 -16.50 0.40 -19.54
N PRO A 479 -15.63 -0.59 -19.83
CA PRO A 479 -15.91 -1.64 -20.80
C PRO A 479 -17.12 -2.53 -20.43
N HIS A 480 -17.56 -2.48 -19.17
CA HIS A 480 -18.69 -3.25 -18.63
C HIS A 480 -19.97 -2.42 -18.48
N GLY A 481 -19.92 -1.11 -18.71
CA GLY A 481 -21.09 -0.22 -18.65
C GLY A 481 -21.62 0.03 -17.24
N GLU A 482 -20.80 -0.16 -16.21
CA GLU A 482 -21.17 -0.05 -14.80
C GLU A 482 -21.27 1.41 -14.33
N LEU A 483 -20.48 2.29 -14.92
CA LEU A 483 -20.35 3.70 -14.59
C LEU A 483 -21.11 4.61 -15.56
N GLN A 484 -21.98 4.04 -16.42
CA GLN A 484 -22.81 4.82 -17.33
C GLN A 484 -23.73 5.79 -16.57
N GLY A 485 -23.62 7.09 -16.88
CA GLY A 485 -24.37 8.16 -16.20
C GLY A 485 -23.79 8.59 -14.86
N GLN A 486 -22.68 7.97 -14.42
CA GLN A 486 -22.04 8.23 -13.14
C GLN A 486 -20.88 9.21 -13.29
N ASN A 487 -20.60 9.94 -12.21
CA ASN A 487 -19.47 10.85 -12.11
C ASN A 487 -18.50 10.36 -11.05
N VAL A 488 -17.23 10.23 -11.44
CA VAL A 488 -16.10 10.14 -10.53
C VAL A 488 -15.58 11.55 -10.31
N LEU A 489 -15.56 12.01 -9.05
CA LEU A 489 -15.11 13.36 -8.73
C LEU A 489 -13.63 13.50 -9.07
N ILE A 490 -13.29 14.56 -9.80
CA ILE A 490 -11.92 14.91 -10.18
C ILE A 490 -11.82 16.42 -10.22
N VAL A 491 -10.80 17.01 -9.60
CA VAL A 491 -10.63 18.46 -9.64
C VAL A 491 -10.25 18.89 -11.06
N ARG A 492 -11.21 19.49 -11.79
CA ARG A 492 -11.00 19.98 -13.16
C ARG A 492 -10.57 21.45 -13.20
N TYR A 493 -11.00 22.22 -12.21
CA TYR A 493 -10.65 23.64 -12.10
C TYR A 493 -10.11 23.95 -10.71
N SER A 494 -9.04 24.73 -10.64
CA SER A 494 -8.45 25.13 -9.37
C SER A 494 -9.42 25.96 -8.53
N VAL A 495 -9.13 26.12 -7.24
CA VAL A 495 -9.96 26.95 -6.36
C VAL A 495 -9.98 28.41 -6.83
N GLU A 496 -8.87 28.92 -7.38
CA GLU A 496 -8.79 30.28 -7.92
C GLU A 496 -9.63 30.45 -9.18
N LEU A 497 -9.56 29.49 -10.12
CA LEU A 497 -10.34 29.53 -11.35
C LEU A 497 -11.84 29.38 -11.08
N THR A 498 -12.21 28.48 -10.17
CA THR A 498 -13.60 28.27 -9.77
C THR A 498 -14.16 29.51 -9.08
N ALA A 499 -13.40 30.10 -8.15
CA ALA A 499 -13.82 31.31 -7.43
C ALA A 499 -14.02 32.49 -8.39
N ALA A 500 -13.09 32.67 -9.35
CA ALA A 500 -13.21 33.69 -10.39
C ALA A 500 -14.42 33.46 -11.30
N HIS A 501 -14.70 32.21 -11.70
CA HIS A 501 -15.84 31.88 -12.56
C HIS A 501 -17.18 32.28 -11.94
N PHE A 502 -17.35 32.05 -10.63
CA PHE A 502 -18.57 32.39 -9.90
C PHE A 502 -18.53 33.75 -9.20
N SER A 503 -17.46 34.53 -9.37
CA SER A 503 -17.29 35.86 -8.75
C SER A 503 -17.38 35.85 -7.21
N ILE A 504 -16.84 34.81 -6.57
CA ILE A 504 -16.76 34.68 -5.11
C ILE A 504 -15.28 34.69 -4.65
N SER A 505 -15.03 34.89 -3.36
CA SER A 505 -13.67 34.80 -2.82
C SER A 505 -13.20 33.34 -2.72
N VAL A 506 -11.88 33.13 -2.75
CA VAL A 506 -11.27 31.80 -2.57
C VAL A 506 -11.65 31.21 -1.21
N ASP A 507 -11.58 32.00 -0.14
CA ASP A 507 -11.97 31.55 1.20
C ASP A 507 -13.43 31.08 1.24
N ARG A 508 -14.34 31.84 0.60
CA ARG A 508 -15.75 31.46 0.53
C ARG A 508 -15.96 30.18 -0.27
N LEU A 509 -15.25 30.01 -1.38
CA LEU A 509 -15.28 28.76 -2.14
C LEU A 509 -14.79 27.58 -1.31
N SER A 510 -13.67 27.74 -0.57
CA SER A 510 -13.13 26.68 0.29
C SER A 510 -14.13 26.24 1.36
N GLU A 511 -14.85 27.18 1.97
CA GLU A 511 -15.96 26.88 2.90
C GLU A 511 -17.08 26.09 2.20
N LEU A 512 -17.53 26.56 1.04
CA LEU A 512 -18.62 25.92 0.28
C LEU A 512 -18.27 24.49 -0.17
N LEU A 513 -17.04 24.26 -0.63
CA LEU A 513 -16.57 22.94 -1.02
C LEU A 513 -16.42 22.02 0.19
N SER A 514 -15.97 22.55 1.34
CA SER A 514 -15.87 21.77 2.58
C SER A 514 -17.25 21.34 3.10
N ASP A 515 -18.22 22.25 3.10
CA ASP A 515 -19.61 21.96 3.48
C ASP A 515 -20.24 20.93 2.52
N ALA A 516 -20.03 21.10 1.20
CA ALA A 516 -20.53 20.16 0.21
C ALA A 516 -19.96 18.75 0.40
N ARG A 517 -18.64 18.61 0.57
CA ARG A 517 -18.00 17.31 0.86
C ARG A 517 -18.56 16.68 2.13
N ALA A 518 -18.81 17.47 3.18
CA ALA A 518 -19.41 16.96 4.41
C ALA A 518 -20.84 16.42 4.19
N LYS A 519 -21.69 17.15 3.46
CA LYS A 519 -23.03 16.69 3.08
C LYS A 519 -23.00 15.39 2.28
N LEU A 520 -22.12 15.29 1.29
CA LEU A 520 -21.91 14.06 0.51
C LEU A 520 -21.40 12.90 1.40
N ALA A 521 -20.48 13.18 2.33
CA ALA A 521 -19.95 12.16 3.23
C ALA A 521 -21.05 11.59 4.15
N GLU A 522 -21.99 12.40 4.65
CA GLU A 522 -23.12 11.90 5.45
C GLU A 522 -24.04 10.97 4.64
N VAL A 523 -24.34 11.32 3.39
CA VAL A 523 -25.11 10.44 2.50
C VAL A 523 -24.36 9.14 2.23
N ARG A 524 -23.05 9.22 2.01
CA ARG A 524 -22.21 8.05 1.74
C ARG A 524 -22.16 7.09 2.93
N LYS A 525 -22.28 7.56 4.18
CA LYS A 525 -22.40 6.69 5.36
C LYS A 525 -23.65 5.81 5.34
N ALA A 526 -24.74 6.29 4.72
CA ALA A 526 -25.98 5.53 4.61
C ALA A 526 -25.97 4.49 3.46
N ARG A 527 -25.03 4.60 2.51
CA ARG A 527 -24.82 3.58 1.47
C ARG A 527 -24.21 2.32 2.10
N PRO A 528 -24.50 1.11 1.58
CA PRO A 528 -23.86 -0.12 2.07
C PRO A 528 -22.33 0.04 2.12
N PRO A 529 -21.69 -0.35 3.23
CA PRO A 529 -20.23 -0.31 3.30
C PRO A 529 -19.62 -1.38 2.39
N PRO A 530 -18.47 -1.10 1.76
CA PRO A 530 -17.66 -2.13 1.14
C PRO A 530 -17.22 -3.16 2.17
N HIS A 531 -16.85 -4.35 1.69
CA HIS A 531 -16.25 -5.35 2.57
C HIS A 531 -14.92 -4.83 3.14
N LEU A 532 -14.76 -4.94 4.46
CA LEU A 532 -13.52 -4.59 5.15
C LEU A 532 -12.76 -5.89 5.41
N ASP A 533 -11.57 -6.04 4.84
CA ASP A 533 -10.69 -7.15 5.19
C ASP A 533 -9.98 -6.85 6.50
N THR A 534 -10.47 -7.47 7.57
CA THR A 534 -9.98 -7.25 8.95
C THR A 534 -8.64 -7.93 9.26
N LYS A 535 -8.03 -8.59 8.27
CA LYS A 535 -6.67 -9.11 8.37
C LYS A 535 -5.72 -7.97 8.74
N MET A 536 -4.86 -8.19 9.73
CA MET A 536 -3.83 -7.24 10.15
C MET A 536 -2.46 -7.87 9.92
N LEU A 537 -1.77 -7.43 8.86
CA LEU A 537 -0.46 -7.93 8.44
C LEU A 537 0.67 -7.16 9.12
N ALA A 538 1.70 -7.85 9.63
CA ALA A 538 2.84 -7.22 10.28
C ALA A 538 3.58 -6.25 9.35
N SER A 539 3.86 -6.68 8.11
CA SER A 539 4.49 -5.85 7.07
C SER A 539 3.76 -4.52 6.84
N TRP A 540 2.44 -4.56 6.57
CA TRP A 540 1.67 -3.35 6.26
C TRP A 540 1.43 -2.47 7.47
N ASN A 541 1.30 -3.06 8.66
CA ASN A 541 1.29 -2.32 9.92
C ASN A 541 2.64 -1.60 10.15
N GLY A 542 3.77 -2.23 9.80
CA GLY A 542 5.09 -1.62 9.83
C GLY A 542 5.21 -0.39 8.90
N LEU A 543 4.72 -0.51 7.65
CA LEU A 543 4.65 0.63 6.72
C LEU A 543 3.75 1.75 7.25
N MET A 544 2.56 1.42 7.77
CA MET A 544 1.64 2.45 8.27
C MET A 544 2.16 3.13 9.54
N LEU A 545 2.83 2.39 10.41
CA LEU A 545 3.54 2.94 11.57
C LEU A 545 4.58 3.97 11.14
N SER A 546 5.36 3.70 10.09
CA SER A 546 6.24 4.70 9.45
C SER A 546 5.48 5.94 9.01
N GLY A 547 4.34 5.77 8.33
CA GLY A 547 3.46 6.87 7.91
C GLY A 547 3.06 7.81 9.05
N PHE A 548 2.50 7.27 10.14
CA PHE A 548 2.12 8.07 11.31
C PHE A 548 3.33 8.71 12.01
N ALA A 549 4.44 7.98 12.16
CA ALA A 549 5.65 8.49 12.81
C ALA A 549 6.24 9.68 12.03
N ARG A 550 6.41 9.53 10.70
CA ARG A 550 7.01 10.57 9.85
C ARG A 550 6.11 11.78 9.72
N VAL A 551 4.81 11.59 9.46
CA VAL A 551 3.86 12.71 9.32
C VAL A 551 3.70 13.45 10.64
N GLY A 552 3.50 12.73 11.74
CA GLY A 552 3.39 13.31 13.08
C GLY A 552 4.62 14.13 13.46
N ALA A 553 5.81 13.63 13.14
CA ALA A 553 7.04 14.32 13.50
C ALA A 553 7.33 15.56 12.62
N VAL A 554 7.06 15.49 11.30
CA VAL A 554 7.24 16.65 10.40
C VAL A 554 6.26 17.77 10.71
N LEU A 555 5.01 17.42 11.04
CA LEU A 555 3.96 18.41 11.33
C LEU A 555 3.94 18.85 12.80
N GLY A 556 4.71 18.19 13.67
CA GLY A 556 4.69 18.43 15.12
C GLY A 556 3.38 18.01 15.79
N ASP A 557 2.65 17.04 15.20
CA ASP A 557 1.38 16.55 15.71
C ASP A 557 1.58 15.38 16.68
N LYS A 558 1.33 15.64 17.96
CA LYS A 558 1.48 14.64 19.02
C LYS A 558 0.48 13.49 18.93
N ALA A 559 -0.74 13.74 18.45
CA ALA A 559 -1.77 12.71 18.36
C ALA A 559 -1.39 11.65 17.33
N LEU A 560 -0.77 12.07 16.22
CA LEU A 560 -0.23 11.16 15.21
C LEU A 560 0.94 10.33 15.76
N LEU A 561 1.84 10.94 16.54
CA LEU A 561 2.94 10.21 17.19
C LEU A 561 2.44 9.19 18.22
N GLU A 562 1.45 9.55 19.03
CA GLU A 562 0.81 8.63 19.96
C GLU A 562 0.11 7.47 19.22
N ARG A 563 -0.49 7.74 18.04
CA ARG A 563 -1.07 6.69 17.20
C ARG A 563 -0.01 5.74 16.65
N ALA A 564 1.16 6.26 16.27
CA ALA A 564 2.31 5.45 15.84
C ALA A 564 2.84 4.57 16.99
N GLU A 565 2.94 5.12 18.20
CA GLU A 565 3.35 4.34 19.39
C GLU A 565 2.36 3.21 19.70
N ARG A 566 1.05 3.44 19.57
CA ARG A 566 0.05 2.37 19.73
C ARG A 566 0.19 1.26 18.69
N ALA A 567 0.52 1.60 17.44
CA ALA A 567 0.77 0.60 16.40
C ALA A 567 2.02 -0.25 16.72
N ALA A 568 3.08 0.38 17.24
CA ALA A 568 4.28 -0.35 17.67
C ALA A 568 3.99 -1.31 18.84
N CYS A 569 3.24 -0.85 19.85
CA CYS A 569 2.81 -1.71 20.95
C CYS A 569 1.93 -2.87 20.44
N PHE A 570 0.99 -2.61 19.53
CA PHE A 570 0.16 -3.66 18.93
C PHE A 570 1.00 -4.75 18.26
N LEU A 571 2.02 -4.37 17.48
CA LEU A 571 2.93 -5.32 16.84
C LEU A 571 3.68 -6.18 17.87
N GLN A 572 4.14 -5.59 18.97
CA GLN A 572 4.79 -6.32 20.07
C GLN A 572 3.83 -7.24 20.83
N GLU A 573 2.59 -6.83 21.03
CA GLU A 573 1.62 -7.55 21.86
C GLU A 573 0.92 -8.70 21.09
N HIS A 574 0.69 -8.55 19.79
CA HIS A 574 -0.16 -9.45 19.02
C HIS A 574 0.53 -10.15 17.84
N LEU A 575 1.64 -9.60 17.35
CA LEU A 575 2.35 -10.11 16.17
C LEU A 575 3.80 -10.49 16.47
N TRP A 576 4.24 -10.43 17.74
CA TRP A 576 5.50 -11.01 18.20
C TRP A 576 5.22 -12.27 19.01
N ASP A 577 5.76 -13.40 18.55
CA ASP A 577 5.76 -14.67 19.25
C ASP A 577 7.00 -14.76 20.14
N GLU A 578 6.82 -14.54 21.45
CA GLU A 578 7.90 -14.62 22.44
C GLU A 578 8.48 -16.04 22.59
N GLU A 579 7.71 -17.10 22.35
CA GLU A 579 8.21 -18.46 22.50
C GLU A 579 9.06 -18.87 21.29
N GLY A 580 8.57 -18.60 20.08
CA GLY A 580 9.31 -18.83 18.83
C GLY A 580 10.36 -17.76 18.52
N GLN A 581 10.41 -16.68 19.30
CA GLN A 581 11.24 -15.49 19.08
C GLN A 581 11.13 -15.00 17.63
N ARG A 582 9.91 -14.83 17.13
CA ARG A 582 9.66 -14.49 15.72
C ARG A 582 8.43 -13.63 15.55
N ILE A 583 8.38 -12.85 14.48
CA ILE A 583 7.15 -12.18 14.05
C ILE A 583 6.17 -13.25 13.54
N LEU A 584 4.89 -13.08 13.87
CA LEU A 584 3.76 -13.72 13.23
C LEU A 584 3.30 -12.84 12.06
N HIS A 585 3.01 -13.45 10.92
CA HIS A 585 2.70 -12.73 9.70
C HIS A 585 1.41 -11.89 9.82
N SER A 586 0.38 -12.48 10.41
CA SER A 586 -0.96 -11.89 10.45
C SER A 586 -1.69 -12.21 11.74
N CYS A 587 -2.73 -11.43 12.01
CA CYS A 587 -3.80 -11.72 12.97
C CYS A 587 -5.11 -11.13 12.44
N TYR A 588 -6.22 -11.40 13.14
CA TYR A 588 -7.57 -11.09 12.67
C TYR A 588 -8.41 -10.39 13.73
N ARG A 589 -9.48 -9.73 13.29
CA ARG A 589 -10.53 -9.28 14.18
C ARG A 589 -11.56 -10.39 14.41
N GLY A 590 -11.69 -10.83 15.65
CA GLY A 590 -12.71 -11.75 16.10
C GLY A 590 -14.11 -11.16 16.15
N ASN A 591 -15.12 -12.03 16.24
CA ASN A 591 -16.53 -11.63 16.27
C ASN A 591 -16.91 -10.81 17.51
N ASN A 592 -16.20 -10.96 18.64
CA ASN A 592 -16.41 -10.16 19.85
C ASN A 592 -15.45 -8.96 19.93
N MET A 593 -14.86 -8.57 18.80
CA MET A 593 -13.90 -7.48 18.65
C MET A 593 -12.54 -7.71 19.33
N GLU A 594 -12.19 -8.95 19.68
CA GLU A 594 -10.87 -9.35 20.13
C GLU A 594 -9.89 -9.56 18.97
N VAL A 595 -8.59 -9.55 19.26
CA VAL A 595 -7.57 -9.96 18.30
C VAL A 595 -7.46 -11.49 18.35
N GLU A 596 -7.64 -12.13 17.20
CA GLU A 596 -7.59 -13.58 17.07
C GLU A 596 -6.45 -14.03 16.17
N GLN A 597 -5.95 -15.23 16.45
CA GLN A 597 -5.00 -15.92 15.59
C GLN A 597 -5.66 -17.11 14.89
N VAL A 598 -5.12 -17.50 13.73
CA VAL A 598 -5.47 -18.77 13.10
C VAL A 598 -4.96 -19.94 13.95
N ALA A 599 -5.57 -21.12 13.80
CA ALA A 599 -5.24 -22.29 14.62
C ALA A 599 -3.75 -22.70 14.52
N SER A 600 -3.13 -22.46 13.37
CA SER A 600 -1.69 -22.61 13.16
C SER A 600 -1.13 -21.28 12.64
N PRO A 601 -0.64 -20.40 13.52
CA PRO A 601 -0.11 -19.08 13.12
C PRO A 601 0.97 -19.19 12.06
N ILE A 602 0.88 -18.30 11.06
CA ILE A 602 1.85 -18.21 9.97
C ILE A 602 3.06 -17.43 10.48
N ALA A 603 4.26 -18.00 10.34
CA ALA A 603 5.50 -17.29 10.67
C ALA A 603 5.70 -16.12 9.70
N GLY A 604 6.22 -15.01 10.21
CA GLY A 604 6.51 -13.82 9.41
C GLY A 604 7.52 -14.08 8.30
N PHE A 605 7.35 -13.40 7.18
CA PHE A 605 8.23 -13.39 6.03
C PHE A 605 9.23 -12.24 6.09
N LEU A 606 10.15 -12.17 5.13
CA LEU A 606 11.15 -11.09 5.09
C LEU A 606 10.50 -9.69 5.10
N ASP A 607 9.39 -9.53 4.38
CA ASP A 607 8.65 -8.26 4.28
C ASP A 607 8.13 -7.78 5.66
N ASP A 608 7.72 -8.71 6.53
CA ASP A 608 7.25 -8.40 7.88
C ASP A 608 8.37 -7.81 8.74
N TYR A 609 9.56 -8.39 8.67
CA TYR A 609 10.72 -7.86 9.41
C TYR A 609 11.21 -6.54 8.82
N ALA A 610 11.42 -6.48 7.51
CA ALA A 610 12.01 -5.30 6.87
C ALA A 610 11.15 -4.05 7.10
N PHE A 611 9.83 -4.17 6.97
CA PHE A 611 8.94 -3.02 7.09
C PHE A 611 8.67 -2.65 8.55
N VAL A 612 8.58 -3.62 9.47
CA VAL A 612 8.46 -3.32 10.90
C VAL A 612 9.74 -2.67 11.42
N VAL A 613 10.93 -3.18 11.07
CA VAL A 613 12.21 -2.53 11.44
C VAL A 613 12.24 -1.10 10.92
N SER A 614 11.90 -0.86 9.65
CA SER A 614 11.89 0.48 9.04
C SER A 614 10.96 1.43 9.80
N GLY A 615 9.74 1.01 10.07
CA GLY A 615 8.78 1.81 10.81
C GLY A 615 9.21 2.09 12.25
N VAL A 616 9.72 1.08 12.97
CA VAL A 616 10.18 1.24 14.36
C VAL A 616 11.38 2.18 14.44
N LEU A 617 12.27 2.18 13.43
CA LEU A 617 13.33 3.16 13.31
C LEU A 617 12.78 4.58 13.08
N ASP A 618 11.76 4.75 12.23
CA ASP A 618 11.09 6.05 12.05
C ASP A 618 10.44 6.54 13.35
N LEU A 619 9.83 5.62 14.11
CA LEU A 619 9.25 5.93 15.42
C LEU A 619 10.32 6.29 16.44
N PHE A 620 11.45 5.59 16.46
CA PHE A 620 12.59 5.95 17.29
C PHE A 620 13.09 7.35 16.94
N GLU A 621 13.27 7.67 15.66
CA GLU A 621 13.71 8.99 15.22
C GLU A 621 12.71 10.08 15.60
N ALA A 622 11.41 9.80 15.53
CA ALA A 622 10.35 10.73 15.90
C ALA A 622 10.24 10.97 17.41
N THR A 623 10.44 9.94 18.24
CA THR A 623 10.15 9.97 19.68
C THR A 623 11.39 10.00 20.57
N GLN A 624 12.54 9.60 20.02
CA GLN A 624 13.82 9.42 20.72
C GLN A 624 13.77 8.42 21.88
N ARG A 625 12.77 7.52 21.90
CA ARG A 625 12.64 6.49 22.94
C ARG A 625 13.50 5.28 22.58
N VAL A 626 14.63 5.14 23.28
CA VAL A 626 15.66 4.11 23.04
C VAL A 626 15.11 2.67 22.95
N ARG A 627 14.03 2.35 23.67
CA ARG A 627 13.37 1.02 23.60
C ARG A 627 13.03 0.61 22.15
N TRP A 628 12.66 1.57 21.31
CA TRP A 628 12.30 1.30 19.92
C TRP A 628 13.53 0.96 19.08
N LEU A 629 14.66 1.66 19.28
CA LEU A 629 15.92 1.31 18.64
C LEU A 629 16.39 -0.10 19.04
N GLN A 630 16.28 -0.45 20.33
CA GLN A 630 16.64 -1.78 20.83
C GLN A 630 15.78 -2.88 20.20
N TRP A 631 14.47 -2.63 20.05
CA TRP A 631 13.59 -3.58 19.40
C TRP A 631 13.89 -3.73 17.91
N ALA A 632 14.12 -2.62 17.19
CA ALA A 632 14.54 -2.65 15.79
C ALA A 632 15.85 -3.44 15.58
N GLU A 633 16.84 -3.28 16.46
CA GLU A 633 18.08 -4.06 16.41
C GLU A 633 17.82 -5.56 16.63
N GLY A 634 17.00 -5.92 17.62
CA GLY A 634 16.61 -7.30 17.89
C GLY A 634 15.89 -7.95 16.70
N LEU A 635 14.97 -7.23 16.08
CA LEU A 635 14.26 -7.69 14.88
C LEU A 635 15.20 -7.85 13.68
N GLN A 636 16.13 -6.91 13.44
CA GLN A 636 17.12 -7.04 12.35
C GLN A 636 18.04 -8.24 12.56
N LEU A 637 18.51 -8.47 13.79
CA LEU A 637 19.32 -9.65 14.11
C LEU A 637 18.54 -10.94 13.85
N ARG A 638 17.24 -10.97 14.14
CA ARG A 638 16.40 -12.12 13.86
C ARG A 638 16.16 -12.32 12.37
N GLN A 639 15.95 -11.23 11.62
CA GLN A 639 15.87 -11.26 10.16
C GLN A 639 17.14 -11.86 9.53
N ASP A 640 18.32 -11.46 10.00
CA ASP A 640 19.62 -12.01 9.57
C ASP A 640 19.71 -13.52 9.82
N GLN A 641 19.23 -13.99 10.97
CA GLN A 641 19.27 -15.43 11.29
C GLN A 641 18.32 -16.26 10.41
N LEU A 642 17.14 -15.73 10.10
CA LEU A 642 16.08 -16.48 9.44
C LEU A 642 16.21 -16.49 7.91
N PHE A 643 16.65 -15.37 7.31
CA PHE A 643 16.48 -15.18 5.87
C PHE A 643 17.79 -14.91 5.12
N TRP A 644 18.91 -14.66 5.81
CA TRP A 644 20.16 -14.34 5.13
C TRP A 644 20.71 -15.56 4.36
N ASP A 645 21.06 -15.34 3.09
CA ASP A 645 21.76 -16.32 2.29
C ASP A 645 23.28 -16.24 2.54
N SER A 646 23.82 -17.18 3.31
CA SER A 646 25.25 -17.25 3.60
C SER A 646 26.13 -17.56 2.38
N HIS A 647 25.56 -18.05 1.28
CA HIS A 647 26.30 -18.39 0.07
C HIS A 647 26.23 -17.28 -0.99
N GLY A 648 25.04 -16.76 -1.27
CA GLY A 648 24.81 -15.76 -2.31
C GLY A 648 24.70 -14.31 -1.82
N SER A 649 24.65 -14.07 -0.50
CA SER A 649 24.29 -12.77 0.11
C SER A 649 22.87 -12.29 -0.20
N GLY A 650 22.37 -11.35 0.59
CA GLY A 650 20.98 -10.90 0.52
C GLY A 650 20.01 -11.86 1.20
N TYR A 651 18.73 -11.50 1.21
CA TYR A 651 17.72 -12.19 2.01
C TYR A 651 16.70 -12.93 1.14
N PHE A 652 16.41 -14.18 1.50
CA PHE A 652 15.28 -14.94 0.97
C PHE A 652 13.95 -14.33 1.42
N CYS A 653 12.94 -14.37 0.56
CA CYS A 653 11.61 -13.83 0.87
C CYS A 653 10.91 -14.58 2.01
N SER A 654 11.19 -15.88 2.16
CA SER A 654 10.61 -16.79 3.15
C SER A 654 11.70 -17.67 3.76
N ASP A 655 11.34 -18.44 4.78
CA ASP A 655 12.25 -19.41 5.41
C ASP A 655 12.73 -20.43 4.35
N PRO A 656 14.04 -20.47 4.03
CA PRO A 656 14.57 -21.39 3.02
C PRO A 656 14.52 -22.87 3.46
N SER A 657 14.22 -23.15 4.73
CA SER A 657 14.06 -24.50 5.26
C SER A 657 12.65 -25.06 5.12
N ASP A 658 11.66 -24.24 4.70
CA ASP A 658 10.28 -24.71 4.46
C ASP A 658 10.25 -25.64 3.23
N PRO A 659 9.97 -26.95 3.39
CA PRO A 659 9.96 -27.90 2.28
C PRO A 659 8.75 -27.73 1.35
N THR A 660 7.74 -26.95 1.76
CA THR A 660 6.51 -26.73 0.98
C THR A 660 6.69 -25.65 -0.09
N VAL A 661 7.72 -24.81 0.01
CA VAL A 661 8.05 -23.75 -0.95
C VAL A 661 9.24 -24.19 -1.80
N LEU A 662 8.97 -24.60 -3.04
CA LEU A 662 9.97 -25.28 -3.89
C LEU A 662 11.13 -24.39 -4.40
N LEU A 663 10.99 -23.07 -4.27
CA LEU A 663 11.96 -22.06 -4.69
C LEU A 663 12.22 -21.06 -3.57
N ALA A 664 13.45 -21.01 -3.09
CA ALA A 664 13.93 -19.94 -2.22
C ALA A 664 14.24 -18.70 -3.07
N LEU A 665 13.28 -17.77 -3.14
CA LEU A 665 13.39 -16.57 -3.98
C LEU A 665 13.97 -15.39 -3.20
N LYS A 666 14.69 -14.51 -3.89
CA LYS A 666 14.98 -13.14 -3.43
C LYS A 666 14.28 -12.17 -4.36
N GLN A 667 13.61 -11.16 -3.81
CA GLN A 667 12.83 -10.21 -4.59
C GLN A 667 13.71 -9.10 -5.18
N ASP A 668 13.75 -8.98 -6.51
CA ASP A 668 14.57 -8.03 -7.29
C ASP A 668 13.75 -6.92 -7.97
N GLN A 669 12.55 -6.66 -7.45
CA GLN A 669 11.67 -5.63 -7.95
C GLN A 669 10.93 -4.90 -6.82
N ASP A 670 11.04 -3.57 -6.80
CA ASP A 670 10.15 -2.67 -6.08
C ASP A 670 8.88 -2.48 -6.93
N GLY A 671 7.76 -3.01 -6.46
CA GLY A 671 6.47 -3.02 -7.15
C GLY A 671 5.46 -2.09 -6.49
N ALA A 672 4.24 -2.57 -6.29
CA ALA A 672 3.24 -1.89 -5.46
C ALA A 672 3.72 -1.76 -4.00
N GLU A 673 4.44 -2.78 -3.53
CA GLU A 673 5.21 -2.76 -2.28
C GLU A 673 6.71 -2.69 -2.63
N PRO A 674 7.54 -1.99 -1.82
CA PRO A 674 8.98 -2.02 -2.01
C PRO A 674 9.50 -3.45 -1.78
N SER A 675 10.60 -3.83 -2.42
CA SER A 675 11.26 -5.09 -2.09
C SER A 675 11.79 -5.01 -0.67
N ALA A 676 11.53 -6.04 0.15
CA ALA A 676 12.10 -6.09 1.49
C ALA A 676 13.63 -6.15 1.51
N ASN A 677 14.28 -6.60 0.43
CA ASN A 677 15.73 -6.46 0.30
C ASN A 677 16.13 -4.98 0.15
N SER A 678 15.38 -4.18 -0.63
CA SER A 678 15.62 -2.73 -0.75
C SER A 678 15.51 -2.02 0.60
N VAL A 679 14.43 -2.31 1.34
CA VAL A 679 14.17 -1.72 2.66
C VAL A 679 15.21 -2.19 3.69
N SER A 680 15.57 -3.47 3.68
CA SER A 680 16.60 -4.02 4.57
C SER A 680 17.98 -3.37 4.35
N ALA A 681 18.36 -3.11 3.09
CA ALA A 681 19.61 -2.41 2.80
C ALA A 681 19.67 -1.04 3.47
N MET A 682 18.56 -0.30 3.47
CA MET A 682 18.44 1.00 4.15
C MET A 682 18.38 0.84 5.68
N ASN A 683 17.67 -0.15 6.20
CA ASN A 683 17.60 -0.42 7.64
C ASN A 683 18.98 -0.70 8.24
N LEU A 684 19.78 -1.54 7.58
CA LEU A 684 21.16 -1.84 7.98
C LEU A 684 22.03 -0.58 8.02
N LEU A 685 21.90 0.30 7.01
CA LEU A 685 22.60 1.59 6.98
C LEU A 685 22.20 2.50 8.13
N ARG A 686 20.89 2.61 8.39
CA ARG A 686 20.35 3.42 9.49
C ARG A 686 20.80 2.87 10.84
N LEU A 687 20.69 1.56 11.06
CA LEU A 687 21.15 0.90 12.28
C LEU A 687 22.65 1.09 12.50
N SER A 688 23.47 0.96 11.46
CA SER A 688 24.90 1.23 11.57
C SER A 688 25.18 2.67 12.02
N HIS A 689 24.48 3.65 11.43
CA HIS A 689 24.64 5.05 11.80
C HIS A 689 24.20 5.34 13.24
N LEU A 690 23.09 4.74 13.68
CA LEU A 690 22.52 4.95 15.02
C LEU A 690 23.29 4.22 16.13
N THR A 691 23.90 3.08 15.83
CA THR A 691 24.58 2.22 16.83
C THR A 691 26.11 2.26 16.75
N GLY A 692 26.68 2.73 15.65
CA GLY A 692 28.12 2.71 15.38
C GLY A 692 28.68 1.35 14.94
N ARG A 693 27.84 0.32 14.85
CA ARG A 693 28.22 -1.06 14.47
C ARG A 693 28.59 -1.17 12.99
N GLN A 694 29.82 -1.58 12.72
CA GLN A 694 30.37 -1.67 11.36
C GLN A 694 29.92 -2.92 10.61
N ASP A 695 29.57 -3.99 11.33
CA ASP A 695 29.05 -5.22 10.74
C ASP A 695 27.73 -4.98 9.98
N TRP A 696 26.92 -4.00 10.40
CA TRP A 696 25.73 -3.58 9.65
C TRP A 696 26.05 -2.92 8.31
N ILE A 697 27.09 -2.08 8.25
CA ILE A 697 27.56 -1.51 6.97
C ILE A 697 28.04 -2.62 6.04
N GLN A 698 28.83 -3.57 6.57
CA GLN A 698 29.34 -4.69 5.79
C GLN A 698 28.19 -5.54 5.24
N ARG A 699 27.21 -5.89 6.07
CA ARG A 699 26.01 -6.63 5.65
C ARG A 699 25.23 -5.91 4.55
N SER A 700 25.06 -4.59 4.68
CA SER A 700 24.43 -3.75 3.66
C SER A 700 25.20 -3.78 2.33
N GLN A 701 26.54 -3.73 2.38
CA GLN A 701 27.38 -3.80 1.18
C GLN A 701 27.28 -5.18 0.51
N GLU A 702 27.31 -6.28 1.28
CA GLU A 702 27.13 -7.64 0.77
C GLU A 702 25.77 -7.79 0.08
N LEU A 703 24.70 -7.31 0.72
CA LEU A 703 23.35 -7.30 0.15
C LEU A 703 23.30 -6.52 -1.16
N LEU A 704 23.75 -5.27 -1.18
CA LEU A 704 23.71 -4.44 -2.38
C LEU A 704 24.57 -5.02 -3.51
N THR A 705 25.69 -5.68 -3.16
CA THR A 705 26.56 -6.34 -4.14
C THR A 705 25.85 -7.53 -4.79
N ALA A 706 25.04 -8.29 -4.05
CA ALA A 706 24.26 -9.40 -4.62
C ALA A 706 23.27 -8.96 -5.72
N PHE A 707 22.82 -7.71 -5.68
CA PHE A 707 21.89 -7.13 -6.66
C PHE A 707 22.59 -6.26 -7.72
N SER A 708 23.92 -6.32 -7.83
CA SER A 708 24.71 -5.46 -8.74
C SER A 708 24.28 -5.57 -10.20
N ASP A 709 24.04 -6.78 -10.72
CA ASP A 709 23.62 -6.97 -12.12
C ASP A 709 22.32 -6.22 -12.42
N ARG A 710 21.35 -6.33 -11.51
CA ARG A 710 20.05 -5.65 -11.62
C ARG A 710 20.20 -4.14 -11.50
N LEU A 711 20.96 -3.66 -10.50
CA LEU A 711 21.24 -2.25 -10.28
C LEU A 711 22.00 -1.60 -11.46
N ILE A 712 22.89 -2.35 -12.10
CA ILE A 712 23.62 -1.85 -13.28
C ILE A 712 22.69 -1.85 -14.49
N LYS A 713 21.98 -2.94 -14.80
CA LYS A 713 21.23 -3.05 -16.07
C LYS A 713 19.88 -2.34 -16.04
N VAL A 714 19.10 -2.54 -14.99
CA VAL A 714 17.70 -2.10 -14.89
C VAL A 714 17.40 -1.50 -13.50
N PRO A 715 18.09 -0.42 -13.09
CA PRO A 715 17.90 0.17 -11.76
C PRO A 715 16.49 0.72 -11.51
N ILE A 716 15.71 1.05 -12.56
CA ILE A 716 14.29 1.41 -12.42
C ILE A 716 13.42 0.29 -11.82
N ALA A 717 13.91 -0.95 -11.80
CA ALA A 717 13.25 -2.05 -11.10
C ALA A 717 13.47 -2.00 -9.57
N LEU A 718 14.51 -1.32 -9.09
CA LEU A 718 14.89 -1.25 -7.68
C LEU A 718 15.18 0.20 -7.19
N PRO A 719 14.31 1.18 -7.49
CA PRO A 719 14.52 2.58 -7.10
C PRO A 719 14.82 2.79 -5.62
N ASP A 720 14.22 1.99 -4.73
CA ASP A 720 14.46 2.11 -3.30
C ASP A 720 15.82 1.53 -2.89
N MET A 721 16.27 0.45 -3.54
CA MET A 721 17.63 -0.07 -3.36
C MET A 721 18.68 0.91 -3.91
N VAL A 722 18.39 1.60 -5.02
CA VAL A 722 19.27 2.65 -5.55
C VAL A 722 19.49 3.75 -4.51
N ARG A 723 18.46 4.14 -3.75
CA ARG A 723 18.60 5.09 -2.63
C ARG A 723 19.59 4.58 -1.57
N SER A 724 19.60 3.28 -1.29
CA SER A 724 20.56 2.64 -0.37
C SER A 724 22.00 2.68 -0.93
N VAL A 725 22.19 2.44 -2.23
CA VAL A 725 23.51 2.59 -2.88
C VAL A 725 23.99 4.05 -2.81
N MET A 726 23.10 5.01 -3.05
CA MET A 726 23.41 6.44 -2.89
C MET A 726 23.81 6.76 -1.44
N ALA A 727 23.11 6.19 -0.45
CA ALA A 727 23.40 6.39 0.97
C ALA A 727 24.77 5.84 1.40
N GLN A 728 25.21 4.71 0.85
CA GLN A 728 26.57 4.20 1.02
C GLN A 728 27.62 5.18 0.47
N HIS A 729 27.36 5.79 -0.69
CA HIS A 729 28.33 6.66 -1.37
C HIS A 729 28.44 8.04 -0.72
N TYR A 730 27.32 8.73 -0.51
CA TYR A 730 27.30 10.10 -0.02
C TYR A 730 27.29 10.21 1.51
N THR A 731 27.26 9.08 2.21
CA THR A 731 27.08 8.95 3.67
C THR A 731 25.76 9.57 4.15
N LEU A 732 25.05 8.88 5.04
CA LEU A 732 23.97 9.50 5.80
C LEU A 732 24.60 10.51 6.76
N LYS A 733 24.68 11.78 6.35
CA LYS A 733 25.05 12.86 7.25
C LYS A 733 23.78 13.45 7.86
N GLN A 734 23.84 13.64 9.17
CA GLN A 734 22.94 14.55 9.85
C GLN A 734 23.08 15.91 9.16
N ALA A 735 21.98 16.52 8.72
CA ALA A 735 22.03 17.86 8.17
C ALA A 735 22.44 18.83 9.28
N ASP A 736 23.72 19.17 9.34
CA ASP A 736 24.20 20.26 10.19
C ASP A 736 23.57 21.55 9.67
N SER A 737 22.76 22.19 10.52
CA SER A 737 22.19 23.49 10.23
C SER A 737 23.28 24.56 10.28
N SER A 738 23.75 25.01 9.13
CA SER A 738 24.30 26.35 8.96
C SER A 738 23.18 27.35 8.65
#